data_AF-A0A1B6DSA4-F1
#
_entry.id   AF-A0A1B6DSA4-F1
#
_cell.length_a   1.000
_cell.length_b   1.000
_cell.length_c   1.000
_cell.angle_alpha   90.00
_cell.angle_beta   90.00
_cell.angle_gamma   90.00
#
_symmetry.space_group_name_H-M   'P 1'
#
loop_
_entity.id
_entity.type
_entity.pdbx_description
1 polymer ?
#
loop_
_entity_poly.entity_id
_entity_poly.type
_entity_poly.pdbx_seq_one_letter_code
_entity_poly.pdbx_strand_id
1 'polypeptide(L)'
;MKRKEKNNELLINVVTQITNFVEKKKLIQHSDVDANRFSKDAQYRYDSILGFAKNEDPEKLIIAFDLAATYGVPQFEVCLTHITYLFITSSFNVVMEKLADDQFLLQLKEQSKIVFQRFKENVWSNIAGTDYQTLITYFSVLNVIDEGKELNGLTLKDHIKLIKKVKATSSEIDYKSLVTQPENLLVTLRPAFNKDNINSLAKLHKTLPNHIRQSLLVNHLYEDWIIEQFKSQDLQDTVSLLKLFMNLCFYLVKLSSDDILNVVRNTIFSKQCIQQLDYGTRQEMMTVVLQNCQKESENNNWSPGLIKALKAIENHLLQVSIFYKSLPAEALTILQRLDTAYEDKEKMMEVLESAVLMSTIKYDSLQALVKYILPKETLTVPITRLLKSSHISISNSVNTILMRIEQCLNNEVKSDEWISLIESLTKQTYLEPQVRLKAVQLLQRLEKTSCNEVESYKRVCEAILGYPIEADKVSTAAGRSEVFKKHLSNATSWEDLCLLEELLKAWPQSDNNLYLELILSLFKFRHDGLYLMLESIFTHVSFPEEFVQQILNALDDNCDMIIICLLSKHKILQEKGLALFKSLPESSDIPVILPRLLVEGNFIASLVDCPIYSKFLETLINEDQRLCKIATDQLIAAGYLAEAGTLYLQHSFVPASLRTFSTAINILSRSEK
;
A
#
# COMPACT_ATOMS: atom_id res chain seq x y z
N MET A 1 -30.68 -19.62 -90.86
CA MET A 1 -30.54 -19.38 -89.41
C MET A 1 -29.47 -18.33 -89.10
N LYS A 2 -28.19 -18.50 -89.50
CA LYS A 2 -27.09 -17.55 -89.22
C LYS A 2 -27.32 -16.04 -89.56
N ARG A 3 -28.08 -15.71 -90.62
CA ARG A 3 -28.43 -14.31 -90.96
C ARG A 3 -29.48 -13.68 -90.02
N LYS A 4 -30.38 -14.50 -89.46
CA LYS A 4 -31.39 -14.04 -88.49
C LYS A 4 -30.75 -13.77 -87.12
N GLU A 5 -29.81 -14.61 -86.69
CA GLU A 5 -29.03 -14.40 -85.47
C GLU A 5 -28.17 -13.13 -85.56
N LYS A 6 -27.47 -12.92 -86.69
CA LYS A 6 -26.63 -11.73 -86.88
C LYS A 6 -27.43 -10.42 -86.99
N ASN A 7 -28.63 -10.46 -87.57
CA ASN A 7 -29.54 -9.30 -87.59
C ASN A 7 -30.15 -9.03 -86.22
N ASN A 8 -30.45 -10.08 -85.43
CA ASN A 8 -30.86 -9.91 -84.04
C ASN A 8 -29.75 -9.33 -83.17
N GLU A 9 -28.49 -9.77 -83.32
CA GLU A 9 -27.35 -9.17 -82.63
C GLU A 9 -27.17 -7.69 -82.98
N LEU A 10 -27.29 -7.31 -84.26
CA LEU A 10 -27.22 -5.91 -84.70
C LEU A 10 -28.37 -5.07 -84.13
N LEU A 11 -29.60 -5.60 -84.11
CA LEU A 11 -30.77 -4.93 -83.53
C LEU A 11 -30.61 -4.74 -82.02
N ILE A 12 -30.15 -5.77 -81.31
CA ILE A 12 -29.83 -5.70 -79.88
C ILE A 12 -28.78 -4.62 -79.65
N ASN A 13 -27.68 -4.61 -80.41
CA ASN A 13 -26.60 -3.63 -80.26
C ASN A 13 -27.07 -2.19 -80.51
N VAL A 14 -27.90 -1.95 -81.53
CA VAL A 14 -28.46 -0.63 -81.84
C VAL A 14 -29.44 -0.16 -80.76
N VAL A 15 -30.32 -1.05 -80.29
CA VAL A 15 -31.22 -0.74 -79.17
C VAL A 15 -30.43 -0.43 -77.91
N THR A 16 -29.40 -1.21 -77.58
CA THR A 16 -28.50 -0.95 -76.44
C THR A 16 -27.80 0.42 -76.57
N GLN A 17 -27.35 0.80 -77.77
CA GLN A 17 -26.72 2.12 -77.99
C GLN A 17 -27.70 3.29 -77.83
N ILE A 18 -28.95 3.14 -78.29
CA ILE A 18 -29.98 4.17 -78.15
C ILE A 18 -30.42 4.31 -76.68
N THR A 19 -30.66 3.20 -75.99
CA THR A 19 -30.99 3.20 -74.55
C THR A 19 -29.88 3.87 -73.74
N ASN A 20 -28.63 3.47 -73.98
CA ASN A 20 -27.46 4.09 -73.35
C ASN A 20 -27.38 5.60 -73.65
N PHE A 21 -27.72 6.07 -74.85
CA PHE A 21 -27.66 7.50 -75.20
C PHE A 21 -28.71 8.34 -74.45
N VAL A 22 -29.96 7.85 -74.35
CA VAL A 22 -31.04 8.52 -73.62
C VAL A 22 -30.71 8.61 -72.13
N GLU A 23 -30.18 7.54 -71.55
CA GLU A 23 -29.78 7.50 -70.15
C GLU A 23 -28.54 8.36 -69.87
N LYS A 24 -27.56 8.37 -70.79
CA LYS A 24 -26.41 9.27 -70.73
C LYS A 24 -26.84 10.74 -70.65
N LYS A 25 -27.89 11.10 -71.40
CA LYS A 25 -28.46 12.46 -71.39
C LYS A 25 -29.16 12.76 -70.06
N LYS A 26 -29.96 11.82 -69.52
CA LYS A 26 -30.56 11.94 -68.18
C LYS A 26 -29.49 12.10 -67.08
N LEU A 27 -28.40 11.32 -67.14
CA LEU A 27 -27.30 11.37 -66.19
C LEU A 27 -26.61 12.75 -66.19
N ILE A 28 -26.23 13.26 -67.37
CA ILE A 28 -25.54 14.56 -67.51
C ILE A 28 -26.44 15.74 -67.12
N GLN A 29 -27.76 15.62 -67.29
CA GLN A 29 -28.70 16.70 -66.96
C GLN A 29 -29.00 16.81 -65.46
N HIS A 30 -28.87 15.72 -64.70
CA HIS A 30 -29.32 15.66 -63.31
C HIS A 30 -28.22 15.31 -62.30
N SER A 31 -26.98 15.05 -62.73
CA SER A 31 -25.82 14.83 -61.84
C SER A 31 -24.45 14.98 -62.54
N ASP A 32 -23.38 14.99 -61.74
CA ASP A 32 -21.97 15.00 -62.19
C ASP A 32 -21.41 13.60 -62.48
N VAL A 33 -22.25 12.62 -62.81
CA VAL A 33 -21.83 11.24 -63.05
C VAL A 33 -21.02 11.12 -64.35
N ASP A 34 -19.86 10.46 -64.31
CA ASP A 34 -19.06 10.17 -65.51
C ASP A 34 -19.80 9.14 -66.36
N ALA A 35 -20.48 9.65 -67.36
CA ALA A 35 -21.36 8.86 -68.20
C ALA A 35 -20.60 7.87 -69.11
N ASN A 36 -19.29 8.07 -69.33
CA ASN A 36 -18.45 7.07 -70.02
C ASN A 36 -18.10 5.93 -69.08
N ARG A 37 -17.72 6.23 -67.84
CA ARG A 37 -17.43 5.22 -66.82
C ARG A 37 -18.67 4.41 -66.46
N PHE A 38 -19.81 5.07 -66.31
CA PHE A 38 -21.12 4.46 -66.03
C PHE A 38 -21.50 3.37 -67.04
N SER A 39 -21.19 3.58 -68.33
CA SER A 39 -21.49 2.59 -69.37
C SER A 39 -20.61 1.34 -69.34
N LYS A 40 -19.43 1.39 -68.71
CA LYS A 40 -18.40 0.34 -68.79
C LYS A 40 -18.15 -0.40 -67.47
N ASP A 41 -18.29 0.29 -66.35
CA ASP A 41 -18.00 -0.22 -65.01
C ASP A 41 -19.32 -0.55 -64.29
N ALA A 42 -19.59 -1.84 -64.12
CA ALA A 42 -20.84 -2.31 -63.51
C ALA A 42 -20.99 -1.89 -62.05
N GLN A 43 -19.89 -1.82 -61.29
CA GLN A 43 -19.91 -1.41 -59.88
C GLN A 43 -20.12 0.10 -59.77
N TYR A 44 -19.37 0.89 -60.56
CA TYR A 44 -19.57 2.34 -60.59
C TYR A 44 -21.00 2.71 -61.02
N ARG A 45 -21.57 1.96 -61.98
CA ARG A 45 -22.96 2.11 -62.38
C ARG A 45 -23.94 1.84 -61.24
N TYR A 46 -23.75 0.71 -60.55
CA TYR A 46 -24.55 0.35 -59.37
C TYR A 46 -24.49 1.46 -58.32
N ASP A 47 -23.29 1.89 -57.93
CA ASP A 47 -23.06 2.93 -56.92
C ASP A 47 -23.65 4.28 -57.35
N SER A 48 -23.56 4.62 -58.65
CA SER A 48 -24.13 5.86 -59.18
C SER A 48 -25.66 5.84 -59.12
N ILE A 49 -26.31 4.73 -59.48
CA ILE A 49 -27.78 4.57 -59.39
C ILE A 49 -28.24 4.74 -57.94
N LEU A 50 -27.56 4.09 -56.99
CA LEU A 50 -27.84 4.28 -55.55
C LEU A 50 -27.52 5.70 -55.08
N GLY A 51 -26.52 6.35 -55.66
CA GLY A 51 -26.20 7.76 -55.44
C GLY A 51 -27.36 8.70 -55.80
N PHE A 52 -28.06 8.44 -56.91
CA PHE A 52 -29.28 9.20 -57.27
C PHE A 52 -30.41 9.02 -56.24
N ALA A 53 -30.51 7.85 -55.62
CA ALA A 53 -31.49 7.58 -54.58
C ALA A 53 -31.21 8.36 -53.28
N LYS A 54 -29.97 8.81 -53.04
CA LYS A 54 -29.57 9.64 -51.89
C LYS A 54 -29.88 11.11 -52.12
N ASN A 55 -31.16 11.44 -52.30
CA ASN A 55 -31.62 12.80 -52.51
C ASN A 55 -33.03 12.99 -51.95
N GLU A 56 -33.41 14.22 -51.61
CA GLU A 56 -34.78 14.57 -51.23
C GLU A 56 -35.66 14.89 -52.45
N ASP A 57 -35.05 15.17 -53.61
CA ASP A 57 -35.75 15.49 -54.86
C ASP A 57 -36.48 14.26 -55.43
N PRO A 58 -37.82 14.30 -55.56
CA PRO A 58 -38.60 13.18 -56.07
C PRO A 58 -38.29 12.85 -57.53
N GLU A 59 -37.85 13.82 -58.35
CA GLU A 59 -37.47 13.56 -59.75
C GLU A 59 -36.23 12.66 -59.83
N LYS A 60 -35.24 12.90 -58.96
CA LYS A 60 -34.03 12.07 -58.89
C LYS A 60 -34.31 10.66 -58.42
N LEU A 61 -35.27 10.48 -57.51
CA LEU A 61 -35.71 9.17 -57.09
C LEU A 61 -36.38 8.40 -58.25
N ILE A 62 -37.24 9.06 -59.04
CA ILE A 62 -37.84 8.45 -60.24
C ILE A 62 -36.76 8.04 -61.23
N ILE A 63 -35.76 8.90 -61.48
CA ILE A 63 -34.61 8.58 -62.33
C ILE A 63 -33.85 7.36 -61.80
N ALA A 64 -33.65 7.26 -60.48
CA ALA A 64 -33.00 6.09 -59.88
C ALA A 64 -33.79 4.79 -60.12
N PHE A 65 -35.12 4.82 -59.99
CA PHE A 65 -35.99 3.68 -60.29
C PHE A 65 -35.94 3.26 -61.77
N ASP A 66 -35.98 4.23 -62.70
CA ASP A 66 -35.86 4.00 -64.14
C ASP A 66 -34.52 3.35 -64.50
N LEU A 67 -33.42 3.89 -63.99
CA LEU A 67 -32.08 3.37 -64.23
C LEU A 67 -31.90 1.99 -63.59
N ALA A 68 -32.43 1.77 -62.39
CA ALA A 68 -32.37 0.48 -61.73
C ALA A 68 -33.11 -0.60 -62.54
N ALA A 69 -34.31 -0.29 -63.06
CA ALA A 69 -35.06 -1.19 -63.93
C ALA A 69 -34.29 -1.54 -65.20
N THR A 70 -33.62 -0.56 -65.81
CA THR A 70 -32.93 -0.73 -67.09
C THR A 70 -31.63 -1.51 -66.94
N TYR A 71 -30.90 -1.31 -65.85
CA TYR A 71 -29.58 -1.92 -65.62
C TYR A 71 -29.59 -3.13 -64.68
N GLY A 72 -30.77 -3.59 -64.25
CA GLY A 72 -30.94 -4.78 -63.43
C GLY A 72 -30.50 -4.59 -61.97
N VAL A 73 -30.53 -3.37 -61.44
CA VAL A 73 -30.35 -3.12 -60.00
C VAL A 73 -31.69 -3.42 -59.30
N PRO A 74 -31.71 -4.23 -58.23
CA PRO A 74 -32.96 -4.54 -57.54
C PRO A 74 -33.65 -3.30 -57.00
N GLN A 75 -34.96 -3.16 -57.20
CA GLN A 75 -35.68 -1.94 -56.79
C GLN A 75 -35.66 -1.72 -55.28
N PHE A 76 -35.65 -2.80 -54.49
CA PHE A 76 -35.50 -2.69 -53.04
C PHE A 76 -34.19 -2.01 -52.61
N GLU A 77 -33.10 -2.13 -53.40
CA GLU A 77 -31.81 -1.48 -53.10
C GLU A 77 -31.92 0.05 -53.21
N VAL A 78 -32.66 0.52 -54.21
CA VAL A 78 -32.99 1.94 -54.40
C VAL A 78 -33.87 2.42 -53.25
N CYS A 79 -34.94 1.67 -52.90
CA CYS A 79 -35.81 2.01 -51.78
C CYS A 79 -35.04 2.08 -50.45
N LEU A 80 -34.24 1.06 -50.15
CA LEU A 80 -33.45 0.95 -48.92
C LEU A 80 -32.41 2.07 -48.82
N THR A 81 -31.74 2.39 -49.92
CA THR A 81 -30.77 3.49 -49.96
C THR A 81 -31.45 4.84 -49.72
N HIS A 82 -32.59 5.07 -50.38
CA HIS A 82 -33.34 6.31 -50.24
C HIS A 82 -33.90 6.48 -48.83
N ILE A 83 -34.53 5.46 -48.24
CA ILE A 83 -35.08 5.56 -46.89
C ILE A 83 -33.98 5.70 -45.83
N THR A 84 -32.82 5.06 -46.03
CA THR A 84 -31.64 5.24 -45.16
C THR A 84 -31.12 6.68 -45.25
N TYR A 85 -31.08 7.26 -46.44
CA TYR A 85 -30.70 8.66 -46.64
C TYR A 85 -31.69 9.59 -45.93
N LEU A 86 -33.00 9.47 -46.20
CA LEU A 86 -34.03 10.29 -45.56
C LEU A 86 -34.01 10.16 -44.04
N PHE A 87 -33.74 8.97 -43.50
CA PHE A 87 -33.60 8.79 -42.06
C PHE A 87 -32.47 9.64 -41.47
N ILE A 88 -31.34 9.73 -42.18
CA ILE A 88 -30.13 10.42 -41.71
C ILE A 88 -30.25 11.93 -41.92
N THR A 89 -30.85 12.38 -43.03
CA THR A 89 -30.83 13.79 -43.45
C THR A 89 -32.12 14.55 -43.20
N SER A 90 -33.24 13.86 -43.06
CA SER A 90 -34.58 14.45 -43.12
C SER A 90 -35.39 14.23 -41.84
N SER A 91 -36.56 14.86 -41.74
CA SER A 91 -37.42 14.75 -40.55
C SER A 91 -38.24 13.45 -40.52
N PHE A 92 -38.64 13.00 -39.32
CA PHE A 92 -39.50 11.82 -39.13
C PHE A 92 -40.75 11.83 -40.03
N ASN A 93 -41.39 12.99 -40.21
CA ASN A 93 -42.61 13.11 -41.02
C ASN A 93 -42.34 12.78 -42.49
N VAL A 94 -41.21 13.24 -43.04
CA VAL A 94 -40.81 12.98 -44.43
C VAL A 94 -40.54 11.48 -44.65
N VAL A 95 -39.85 10.86 -43.70
CA VAL A 95 -39.58 9.41 -43.72
C VAL A 95 -40.89 8.61 -43.71
N MET A 96 -41.82 8.97 -42.84
CA MET A 96 -43.12 8.29 -42.72
C MET A 96 -44.04 8.54 -43.90
N GLU A 97 -44.04 9.76 -44.46
CA GLU A 97 -44.77 10.09 -45.68
C GLU A 97 -44.30 9.20 -46.84
N LYS A 98 -42.98 9.01 -46.98
CA LYS A 98 -42.47 8.12 -48.03
C LYS A 98 -42.82 6.65 -47.78
N LEU A 99 -42.90 6.22 -46.53
CA LEU A 99 -43.36 4.86 -46.16
C LEU A 99 -44.87 4.66 -46.31
N ALA A 100 -45.66 5.72 -46.54
CA ALA A 100 -47.08 5.61 -46.84
C ALA A 100 -47.36 5.24 -48.31
N ASP A 101 -46.35 5.29 -49.19
CA ASP A 101 -46.41 4.81 -50.56
C ASP A 101 -46.40 3.27 -50.58
N ASP A 102 -47.55 2.66 -50.89
CA ASP A 102 -47.75 1.21 -50.86
C ASP A 102 -46.76 0.44 -51.73
N GLN A 103 -46.40 0.96 -52.91
CA GLN A 103 -45.47 0.30 -53.81
C GLN A 103 -44.04 0.36 -53.26
N PHE A 104 -43.65 1.51 -52.73
CA PHE A 104 -42.34 1.69 -52.09
C PHE A 104 -42.20 0.78 -50.86
N LEU A 105 -43.23 0.74 -50.02
CA LEU A 105 -43.25 -0.08 -48.81
C LEU A 105 -43.21 -1.57 -49.13
N LEU A 106 -43.94 -2.03 -50.15
CA LEU A 106 -43.95 -3.43 -50.57
C LEU A 106 -42.52 -3.94 -50.87
N GLN A 107 -41.70 -3.16 -51.58
CA GLN A 107 -40.31 -3.50 -51.90
C GLN A 107 -39.45 -3.72 -50.64
N LEU A 108 -39.68 -2.90 -49.59
CA LEU A 108 -38.97 -3.05 -48.32
C LEU A 108 -39.47 -4.24 -47.50
N LYS A 109 -40.78 -4.53 -47.55
CA LYS A 109 -41.41 -5.66 -46.84
C LYS A 109 -40.94 -7.00 -47.38
N GLU A 110 -40.87 -7.15 -48.70
CA GLU A 110 -40.42 -8.40 -49.34
C GLU A 110 -38.98 -8.79 -48.98
N GLN A 111 -38.13 -7.79 -48.70
CA GLN A 111 -36.73 -7.99 -48.30
C GLN A 111 -36.44 -7.59 -46.85
N SER A 112 -37.45 -7.71 -45.95
CA SER A 112 -37.36 -7.21 -44.58
C SER A 112 -36.07 -7.65 -43.87
N LYS A 113 -35.68 -8.92 -43.97
CA LYS A 113 -34.44 -9.44 -43.35
C LYS A 113 -33.19 -8.62 -43.70
N ILE A 114 -33.01 -8.27 -44.97
CA ILE A 114 -31.85 -7.48 -45.46
C ILE A 114 -31.98 -6.04 -44.98
N VAL A 115 -33.20 -5.48 -45.02
CA VAL A 115 -33.48 -4.13 -44.51
C VAL A 115 -33.04 -4.01 -43.05
N PHE A 116 -33.45 -4.95 -42.18
CA PHE A 116 -33.06 -4.94 -40.77
C PHE A 116 -31.55 -5.04 -40.57
N GLN A 117 -30.86 -5.88 -41.35
CA GLN A 117 -29.41 -5.99 -41.27
C GLN A 117 -28.72 -4.66 -41.63
N ARG A 118 -29.10 -4.05 -42.77
CA ARG A 118 -28.47 -2.82 -43.22
C ARG A 118 -28.84 -1.60 -42.38
N PHE A 119 -30.06 -1.53 -41.87
CA PHE A 119 -30.44 -0.52 -40.88
C PHE A 119 -29.64 -0.68 -39.60
N LYS A 120 -29.38 -1.92 -39.16
CA LYS A 120 -28.51 -2.15 -38.00
C LYS A 120 -27.09 -1.67 -38.27
N GLU A 121 -26.52 -1.99 -39.42
CA GLU A 121 -25.14 -1.62 -39.78
C GLU A 121 -24.96 -0.12 -40.00
N ASN A 122 -25.85 0.50 -40.78
CA ASN A 122 -25.68 1.89 -41.27
C ASN A 122 -26.38 2.94 -40.40
N VAL A 123 -27.45 2.56 -39.70
CA VAL A 123 -28.27 3.50 -38.91
C VAL A 123 -28.06 3.25 -37.43
N TRP A 124 -28.40 2.06 -36.93
CA TRP A 124 -28.29 1.75 -35.49
C TRP A 124 -26.88 2.04 -34.99
N SER A 125 -25.82 1.56 -35.63
CA SER A 125 -24.43 1.79 -35.18
C SER A 125 -24.09 3.27 -34.91
N ASN A 126 -24.72 4.21 -35.61
CA ASN A 126 -24.41 5.64 -35.57
C ASN A 126 -25.30 6.46 -34.64
N ILE A 127 -26.41 5.91 -34.14
CA ILE A 127 -27.31 6.62 -33.22
C ILE A 127 -26.69 6.68 -31.81
N ALA A 128 -26.72 7.81 -31.10
CA ALA A 128 -26.34 7.82 -29.68
C ALA A 128 -27.41 7.11 -28.83
N GLY A 129 -27.01 6.33 -27.81
CA GLY A 129 -27.98 5.61 -26.99
C GLY A 129 -28.87 6.48 -26.11
N THR A 130 -28.51 7.75 -25.95
CA THR A 130 -29.28 8.80 -25.27
C THR A 130 -30.13 9.65 -26.23
N ASP A 131 -30.00 9.47 -27.55
CA ASP A 131 -30.86 10.12 -28.54
C ASP A 131 -32.18 9.35 -28.70
N TYR A 132 -33.04 9.52 -27.70
CA TYR A 132 -34.32 8.82 -27.65
C TYR A 132 -35.24 9.16 -28.83
N GLN A 133 -35.13 10.35 -29.41
CA GLN A 133 -36.01 10.76 -30.52
C GLN A 133 -35.64 10.00 -31.80
N THR A 134 -34.34 9.93 -32.10
CA THR A 134 -33.84 9.17 -33.25
C THR A 134 -34.03 7.67 -33.05
N LEU A 135 -33.86 7.15 -31.82
CA LEU A 135 -34.18 5.76 -31.49
C LEU A 135 -35.67 5.42 -31.69
N ILE A 136 -36.59 6.30 -31.24
CA ILE A 136 -38.03 6.10 -31.48
C ILE A 136 -38.32 6.09 -32.99
N THR A 137 -37.71 7.00 -33.74
CA THR A 137 -37.83 7.07 -35.21
C THR A 137 -37.35 5.77 -35.85
N TYR A 138 -36.19 5.26 -35.43
CA TYR A 138 -35.62 3.99 -35.91
C TYR A 138 -36.59 2.82 -35.73
N PHE A 139 -37.10 2.62 -34.51
CA PHE A 139 -38.04 1.53 -34.26
C PHE A 139 -39.40 1.74 -34.93
N SER A 140 -39.83 2.99 -35.12
CA SER A 140 -41.10 3.31 -35.81
C SER A 140 -41.01 2.95 -37.30
N VAL A 141 -39.90 3.30 -37.97
CA VAL A 141 -39.65 2.94 -39.37
C VAL A 141 -39.64 1.42 -39.54
N LEU A 142 -38.88 0.71 -38.71
CA LEU A 142 -38.82 -0.75 -38.77
C LEU A 142 -40.18 -1.40 -38.49
N ASN A 143 -41.01 -0.80 -37.61
CA ASN A 143 -42.32 -1.33 -37.28
C ASN A 143 -43.32 -1.24 -38.44
N VAL A 144 -43.17 -0.25 -39.32
CA VAL A 144 -43.99 -0.14 -40.56
C VAL A 144 -43.61 -1.23 -41.56
N ILE A 145 -42.32 -1.61 -41.59
CA ILE A 145 -41.78 -2.61 -42.52
C ILE A 145 -42.13 -4.03 -42.03
N ASP A 146 -41.89 -4.35 -40.77
CA ASP A 146 -42.18 -5.69 -40.23
C ASP A 146 -42.65 -5.57 -38.76
N GLU A 147 -43.96 -5.42 -38.57
CA GLU A 147 -44.58 -5.27 -37.25
C GLU A 147 -44.34 -6.50 -36.34
N GLY A 148 -44.16 -7.69 -36.92
CA GLY A 148 -43.98 -8.93 -36.18
C GLY A 148 -42.54 -9.20 -35.74
N LYS A 149 -41.58 -8.35 -36.14
CA LYS A 149 -40.17 -8.57 -35.83
C LYS A 149 -39.86 -8.26 -34.37
N GLU A 150 -39.11 -9.17 -33.75
CA GLU A 150 -38.53 -8.94 -32.43
C GLU A 150 -37.03 -8.68 -32.54
N LEU A 151 -36.55 -7.70 -31.76
CA LEU A 151 -35.14 -7.39 -31.57
C LEU A 151 -34.84 -7.42 -30.08
N ASN A 152 -33.72 -8.00 -29.67
CA ASN A 152 -33.33 -8.08 -28.26
C ASN A 152 -34.43 -8.64 -27.33
N GLY A 153 -35.30 -9.54 -27.82
CA GLY A 153 -36.40 -10.11 -27.05
C GLY A 153 -37.60 -9.18 -26.84
N LEU A 154 -37.72 -8.09 -27.62
CA LEU A 154 -38.82 -7.14 -27.58
C LEU A 154 -39.41 -6.88 -28.97
N THR A 155 -40.72 -6.62 -29.00
CA THR A 155 -41.38 -6.09 -30.19
C THR A 155 -40.94 -4.65 -30.43
N LEU A 156 -41.01 -4.19 -31.68
CA LEU A 156 -40.63 -2.82 -32.05
C LEU A 156 -41.50 -1.77 -31.34
N LYS A 157 -42.78 -2.05 -31.13
CA LYS A 157 -43.67 -1.20 -30.31
C LYS A 157 -43.26 -1.15 -28.84
N ASP A 158 -42.80 -2.27 -28.28
CA ASP A 158 -42.37 -2.32 -26.89
C ASP A 158 -41.01 -1.63 -26.69
N HIS A 159 -40.12 -1.66 -27.69
CA HIS A 159 -38.96 -0.78 -27.71
C HIS A 159 -39.36 0.69 -27.60
N ILE A 160 -40.28 1.16 -28.45
CA ILE A 160 -40.75 2.56 -28.43
C ILE A 160 -41.36 2.93 -27.06
N LYS A 161 -42.20 2.05 -26.49
CA LYS A 161 -42.78 2.27 -25.15
C LYS A 161 -41.70 2.33 -24.06
N LEU A 162 -40.72 1.43 -24.11
CA LEU A 162 -39.65 1.38 -23.13
C LEU A 162 -38.74 2.61 -23.24
N ILE A 163 -38.38 3.04 -24.45
CA ILE A 163 -37.60 4.27 -24.67
C ILE A 163 -38.31 5.47 -24.04
N LYS A 164 -39.62 5.60 -24.24
CA LYS A 164 -40.41 6.70 -23.62
C LYS A 164 -40.35 6.65 -22.09
N LYS A 165 -40.40 5.45 -21.49
CA LYS A 165 -40.27 5.28 -20.03
C LYS A 165 -38.87 5.61 -19.54
N VAL A 166 -37.83 5.19 -20.25
CA VAL A 166 -36.41 5.49 -19.94
C VAL A 166 -36.19 7.00 -20.00
N LYS A 167 -36.58 7.64 -21.12
CA LYS A 167 -36.53 9.10 -21.30
C LYS A 167 -37.25 9.87 -20.19
N ALA A 168 -38.42 9.38 -19.75
CA ALA A 168 -39.17 10.00 -18.66
C ALA A 168 -38.53 9.79 -17.28
N THR A 169 -37.61 8.81 -17.15
CA THR A 169 -36.88 8.51 -15.91
C THR A 169 -35.61 9.34 -15.80
N SER A 170 -34.79 9.38 -16.86
CA SER A 170 -33.62 10.26 -16.96
C SER A 170 -33.17 10.37 -18.42
N SER A 171 -32.61 11.52 -18.79
CA SER A 171 -31.96 11.71 -20.09
C SER A 171 -30.60 11.03 -20.20
N GLU A 172 -30.00 10.60 -19.09
CA GLU A 172 -28.60 10.12 -19.02
C GLU A 172 -28.47 8.60 -19.24
N ILE A 173 -29.59 7.86 -19.33
CA ILE A 173 -29.56 6.40 -19.46
C ILE A 173 -29.33 6.00 -20.92
N ASP A 174 -28.23 5.32 -21.20
CA ASP A 174 -28.00 4.76 -22.53
C ASP A 174 -28.96 3.59 -22.80
N TYR A 175 -29.94 3.83 -23.68
CA TYR A 175 -30.94 2.83 -24.03
C TYR A 175 -30.36 1.63 -24.78
N LYS A 176 -29.31 1.83 -25.57
CA LYS A 176 -28.69 0.73 -26.31
C LYS A 176 -27.99 -0.22 -25.37
N SER A 177 -27.20 0.32 -24.45
CA SER A 177 -26.54 -0.47 -23.40
C SER A 177 -27.58 -1.22 -22.57
N LEU A 178 -28.71 -0.58 -22.25
CA LEU A 178 -29.81 -1.20 -21.50
C LEU A 178 -30.36 -2.47 -22.16
N VAL A 179 -30.49 -2.50 -23.49
CA VAL A 179 -31.09 -3.65 -24.21
C VAL A 179 -30.06 -4.61 -24.81
N THR A 180 -28.80 -4.18 -24.97
CA THR A 180 -27.74 -4.99 -25.58
C THR A 180 -26.78 -5.60 -24.56
N GLN A 181 -26.64 -5.00 -23.37
CA GLN A 181 -25.76 -5.45 -22.29
C GLN A 181 -26.52 -5.57 -20.96
N PRO A 182 -27.57 -6.41 -20.89
CA PRO A 182 -28.39 -6.55 -19.69
C PRO A 182 -27.59 -7.05 -18.47
N GLU A 183 -26.46 -7.72 -18.66
CA GLU A 183 -25.52 -8.11 -17.60
C GLU A 183 -24.89 -6.91 -16.87
N ASN A 184 -24.83 -5.75 -17.53
CA ASN A 184 -24.28 -4.50 -16.99
C ASN A 184 -25.39 -3.50 -16.64
N LEU A 185 -26.60 -3.98 -16.32
CA LEU A 185 -27.77 -3.13 -16.05
C LEU A 185 -27.49 -2.06 -14.98
N LEU A 186 -26.85 -2.43 -13.87
CA LEU A 186 -26.54 -1.48 -12.79
C LEU A 186 -25.64 -0.35 -13.29
N VAL A 187 -24.59 -0.68 -14.04
CA VAL A 187 -23.66 0.30 -14.63
C VAL A 187 -24.38 1.22 -15.63
N THR A 188 -25.32 0.67 -16.40
CA THR A 188 -26.12 1.45 -17.37
C THR A 188 -27.05 2.45 -16.67
N LEU A 189 -27.55 2.12 -15.47
CA LEU A 189 -28.44 3.00 -14.70
C LEU A 189 -27.71 4.02 -13.83
N ARG A 190 -26.45 3.77 -13.46
CA ARG A 190 -25.62 4.63 -12.60
C ARG A 190 -25.57 6.10 -13.01
N PRO A 191 -25.47 6.50 -14.30
CA PRO A 191 -25.45 7.91 -14.66
C PRO A 191 -26.67 8.71 -14.13
N ALA A 192 -27.83 8.05 -13.99
CA ALA A 192 -29.06 8.66 -13.52
C ALA A 192 -29.23 8.68 -11.99
N PHE A 193 -28.21 8.27 -11.23
CA PHE A 193 -28.26 8.12 -9.77
C PHE A 193 -28.23 9.47 -9.06
N ASN A 194 -29.41 10.01 -8.76
CA ASN A 194 -29.57 11.20 -7.95
C ASN A 194 -30.83 11.09 -7.06
N LYS A 195 -30.94 12.01 -6.09
CA LYS A 195 -32.04 12.02 -5.10
C LYS A 195 -33.42 12.10 -5.73
N ASP A 196 -33.55 12.82 -6.84
CA ASP A 196 -34.84 13.06 -7.51
C ASP A 196 -35.25 11.86 -8.39
N ASN A 197 -34.29 11.12 -8.92
CA ASN A 197 -34.51 10.04 -9.87
C ASN A 197 -34.53 8.64 -9.25
N ILE A 198 -33.96 8.41 -8.06
CA ILE A 198 -33.81 7.05 -7.51
C ILE A 198 -35.13 6.27 -7.38
N ASN A 199 -36.21 6.94 -6.98
CA ASN A 199 -37.54 6.33 -6.90
C ASN A 199 -38.14 6.04 -8.29
N SER A 200 -37.86 6.90 -9.27
CA SER A 200 -38.25 6.70 -10.67
C SER A 200 -37.47 5.55 -11.30
N LEU A 201 -36.19 5.40 -10.99
CA LEU A 201 -35.36 4.26 -11.38
C LEU A 201 -35.87 2.95 -10.78
N ALA A 202 -36.25 2.93 -9.50
CA ALA A 202 -36.86 1.76 -8.88
C ALA A 202 -38.19 1.37 -9.57
N LYS A 203 -38.99 2.35 -10.00
CA LYS A 203 -40.20 2.11 -10.81
C LYS A 203 -39.86 1.59 -12.20
N LEU A 204 -38.89 2.20 -12.88
CA LEU A 204 -38.41 1.77 -14.20
C LEU A 204 -37.97 0.30 -14.15
N HIS A 205 -37.13 -0.07 -13.18
CA HIS A 205 -36.65 -1.43 -12.96
C HIS A 205 -37.80 -2.44 -12.85
N LYS A 206 -38.86 -2.12 -12.09
CA LYS A 206 -40.06 -2.96 -11.96
C LYS A 206 -40.87 -3.08 -13.26
N THR A 207 -40.70 -2.15 -14.19
CA THR A 207 -41.32 -2.21 -15.53
C THR A 207 -40.43 -2.84 -16.59
N LEU A 208 -39.15 -3.07 -16.31
CA LEU A 208 -38.24 -3.71 -17.25
C LEU A 208 -38.65 -5.17 -17.52
N PRO A 209 -38.55 -5.64 -18.77
CA PRO A 209 -38.70 -7.06 -19.11
C PRO A 209 -37.77 -7.97 -18.30
N ASN A 210 -38.19 -9.20 -18.00
CA ASN A 210 -37.41 -10.13 -17.18
C ASN A 210 -36.01 -10.45 -17.75
N HIS A 211 -35.88 -10.56 -19.07
CA HIS A 211 -34.59 -10.83 -19.72
C HIS A 211 -33.61 -9.64 -19.65
N ILE A 212 -34.12 -8.41 -19.44
CA ILE A 212 -33.30 -7.21 -19.21
C ILE A 212 -32.97 -7.07 -17.73
N ARG A 213 -33.97 -7.26 -16.86
CA ARG A 213 -33.82 -7.13 -15.40
C ARG A 213 -32.83 -8.15 -14.83
N GLN A 214 -32.81 -9.35 -15.40
CA GLN A 214 -31.99 -10.48 -14.95
C GLN A 214 -32.12 -10.70 -13.42
N SER A 215 -30.99 -10.85 -12.72
CA SER A 215 -30.91 -11.06 -11.26
C SER A 215 -30.81 -9.76 -10.46
N LEU A 216 -30.85 -8.59 -11.10
CA LEU A 216 -30.79 -7.33 -10.38
C LEU A 216 -32.09 -7.14 -9.57
N LEU A 217 -31.92 -6.82 -8.29
CA LEU A 217 -33.01 -6.54 -7.38
C LEU A 217 -33.05 -5.03 -7.07
N VAL A 218 -34.23 -4.55 -6.65
CA VAL A 218 -34.45 -3.11 -6.43
C VAL A 218 -33.63 -2.58 -5.25
N ASN A 219 -33.42 -3.39 -4.21
CA ASN A 219 -32.55 -3.07 -3.07
C ASN A 219 -31.11 -2.75 -3.53
N HIS A 220 -30.55 -3.51 -4.47
CA HIS A 220 -29.20 -3.26 -5.00
C HIS A 220 -29.09 -1.87 -5.68
N LEU A 221 -30.17 -1.33 -6.26
CA LEU A 221 -30.17 0.04 -6.81
C LEU A 221 -30.01 1.09 -5.71
N TYR A 222 -30.75 0.94 -4.61
CA TYR A 222 -30.65 1.86 -3.47
C TYR A 222 -29.30 1.74 -2.76
N GLU A 223 -28.80 0.52 -2.62
CA GLU A 223 -27.49 0.24 -2.02
C GLU A 223 -26.36 0.92 -2.79
N ASP A 224 -26.26 0.66 -4.10
CA ASP A 224 -25.23 1.21 -4.97
C ASP A 224 -25.33 2.75 -5.04
N TRP A 225 -26.56 3.28 -5.11
CA TRP A 225 -26.80 4.72 -5.05
C TRP A 225 -26.30 5.33 -3.74
N ILE A 226 -26.64 4.77 -2.58
CA ILE A 226 -26.17 5.29 -1.27
C ILE A 226 -24.64 5.32 -1.21
N ILE A 227 -23.99 4.24 -1.65
CA ILE A 227 -22.53 4.12 -1.64
C ILE A 227 -21.88 5.15 -2.57
N GLU A 228 -22.38 5.29 -3.80
CA GLU A 228 -21.84 6.25 -4.78
C GLU A 228 -22.08 7.71 -4.36
N GLN A 229 -23.26 8.04 -3.80
CA GLN A 229 -23.54 9.38 -3.28
C GLN A 229 -22.61 9.74 -2.12
N PHE A 230 -22.30 8.77 -1.25
CA PHE A 230 -21.34 8.98 -0.16
C PHE A 230 -19.92 9.18 -0.69
N LYS A 231 -19.45 8.30 -1.59
CA LYS A 231 -18.08 8.35 -2.14
C LYS A 231 -17.78 9.59 -2.98
N SER A 232 -18.79 10.15 -3.63
CA SER A 232 -18.66 11.36 -4.44
C SER A 232 -18.55 12.66 -3.63
N GLN A 233 -18.74 12.62 -2.30
CA GLN A 233 -18.58 13.81 -1.47
C GLN A 233 -17.13 14.12 -1.13
N ASP A 234 -16.88 15.40 -0.91
CA ASP A 234 -15.72 15.85 -0.15
C ASP A 234 -15.92 15.53 1.34
N LEU A 235 -15.03 14.72 1.91
CA LEU A 235 -15.11 14.31 3.31
C LEU A 235 -14.50 15.34 4.27
N GLN A 236 -13.96 16.46 3.79
CA GLN A 236 -13.40 17.50 4.65
C GLN A 236 -14.47 18.31 5.41
N ASP A 237 -15.64 18.55 4.80
CA ASP A 237 -16.77 19.20 5.47
C ASP A 237 -17.62 18.17 6.22
N THR A 238 -17.21 17.85 7.45
CA THR A 238 -17.85 16.83 8.29
C THR A 238 -19.30 17.15 8.63
N VAL A 239 -19.68 18.43 8.75
CA VAL A 239 -21.06 18.85 9.07
C VAL A 239 -21.99 18.56 7.90
N SER A 240 -21.60 18.97 6.69
CA SER A 240 -22.37 18.69 5.48
C SER A 240 -22.43 17.20 5.18
N LEU A 241 -21.32 16.48 5.41
CA LEU A 241 -21.23 15.03 5.25
C LEU A 241 -22.20 14.29 6.18
N LEU A 242 -22.19 14.61 7.48
CA LEU A 242 -23.09 13.97 8.45
C LEU A 242 -24.55 14.23 8.10
N LYS A 243 -24.89 15.46 7.69
CA LYS A 243 -26.24 15.80 7.23
C LYS A 243 -26.64 15.00 5.99
N LEU A 244 -25.74 14.84 5.02
CA LEU A 244 -25.98 13.98 3.86
C LEU A 244 -26.17 12.53 4.27
N PHE A 245 -25.28 12.00 5.10
CA PHE A 245 -25.32 10.61 5.54
C PHE A 245 -26.62 10.29 6.30
N MET A 246 -27.06 11.19 7.19
CA MET A 246 -28.38 11.09 7.84
C MET A 246 -29.52 11.03 6.82
N ASN A 247 -29.47 11.84 5.75
CA ASN A 247 -30.47 11.81 4.69
C ASN A 247 -30.44 10.50 3.89
N LEU A 248 -29.26 9.94 3.62
CA LEU A 248 -29.11 8.65 2.96
C LEU A 248 -29.66 7.51 3.82
N CYS A 249 -29.52 7.59 5.14
CA CYS A 249 -30.01 6.58 6.06
C CYS A 249 -31.56 6.40 6.04
N PHE A 250 -32.33 7.39 5.58
CA PHE A 250 -33.78 7.22 5.37
C PHE A 250 -34.13 6.14 4.33
N TYR A 251 -33.19 5.82 3.44
CA TYR A 251 -33.39 4.82 2.39
C TYR A 251 -33.00 3.41 2.81
N LEU A 252 -32.44 3.21 4.02
CA LEU A 252 -32.10 1.87 4.51
C LEU A 252 -33.32 0.96 4.57
N VAL A 253 -34.53 1.49 4.79
CA VAL A 253 -35.83 0.77 4.74
C VAL A 253 -36.09 0.06 3.39
N LYS A 254 -35.34 0.41 2.34
CA LYS A 254 -35.43 -0.22 1.01
C LYS A 254 -34.43 -1.37 0.79
N LEU A 255 -33.57 -1.65 1.77
CA LEU A 255 -32.45 -2.58 1.65
C LEU A 255 -32.75 -3.94 2.31
N SER A 256 -31.90 -4.94 2.09
CA SER A 256 -31.89 -6.17 2.90
C SER A 256 -31.01 -5.97 4.15
N SER A 257 -31.06 -6.90 5.11
CA SER A 257 -30.12 -6.86 6.25
C SER A 257 -28.66 -6.95 5.80
N ASP A 258 -28.36 -7.76 4.79
CA ASP A 258 -26.99 -7.93 4.27
C ASP A 258 -26.53 -6.67 3.51
N ASP A 259 -27.42 -6.03 2.74
CA ASP A 259 -27.10 -4.81 2.00
C ASP A 259 -26.83 -3.64 2.95
N ILE A 260 -27.55 -3.54 4.08
CA ILE A 260 -27.28 -2.52 5.11
C ILE A 260 -25.86 -2.69 5.67
N LEU A 261 -25.48 -3.93 5.98
CA LEU A 261 -24.11 -4.22 6.42
C LEU A 261 -23.09 -3.86 5.33
N ASN A 262 -23.41 -4.10 4.05
CA ASN A 262 -22.55 -3.73 2.94
C ASN A 262 -22.43 -2.19 2.77
N VAL A 263 -23.52 -1.43 2.97
CA VAL A 263 -23.48 0.03 3.01
C VAL A 263 -22.55 0.50 4.12
N VAL A 264 -22.68 -0.04 5.34
CA VAL A 264 -21.81 0.32 6.48
C VAL A 264 -20.33 0.04 6.16
N ARG A 265 -20.02 -1.12 5.57
CA ARG A 265 -18.64 -1.46 5.15
C ARG A 265 -18.11 -0.51 4.08
N ASN A 266 -18.90 -0.19 3.06
CA ASN A 266 -18.47 0.63 1.92
C ASN A 266 -18.54 2.15 2.15
N THR A 267 -19.07 2.58 3.31
CA THR A 267 -19.12 3.98 3.73
C THR A 267 -18.22 4.21 4.93
N ILE A 268 -18.66 3.83 6.14
CA ILE A 268 -17.99 4.07 7.43
C ILE A 268 -16.62 3.37 7.52
N PHE A 269 -16.50 2.15 7.00
CA PHE A 269 -15.26 1.36 7.04
C PHE A 269 -14.51 1.33 5.70
N SER A 270 -14.87 2.23 4.78
CA SER A 270 -14.13 2.37 3.53
C SER A 270 -12.75 2.96 3.80
N LYS A 271 -11.76 2.56 2.99
CA LYS A 271 -10.39 3.08 3.08
C LYS A 271 -10.34 4.62 3.01
N GLN A 272 -11.15 5.21 2.14
CA GLN A 272 -11.26 6.67 1.99
C GLN A 272 -11.76 7.32 3.28
N CYS A 273 -12.83 6.79 3.87
CA CYS A 273 -13.42 7.29 5.11
C CYS A 273 -12.45 7.19 6.29
N ILE A 274 -11.80 6.03 6.47
CA ILE A 274 -10.84 5.79 7.56
C ILE A 274 -9.62 6.73 7.49
N GLN A 275 -9.23 7.15 6.29
CA GLN A 275 -8.08 8.03 6.09
C GLN A 275 -8.42 9.52 6.26
N GLN A 276 -9.66 9.92 5.99
CA GLN A 276 -10.06 11.33 5.95
C GLN A 276 -10.90 11.77 7.15
N LEU A 277 -11.61 10.84 7.79
CA LEU A 277 -12.46 11.12 8.94
C LEU A 277 -11.85 10.61 10.23
N ASP A 278 -12.03 11.40 11.28
CA ASP A 278 -11.68 10.99 12.63
C ASP A 278 -12.65 9.92 13.16
N TYR A 279 -12.25 9.31 14.27
CA TYR A 279 -13.07 8.31 14.94
C TYR A 279 -14.43 8.87 15.39
N GLY A 280 -14.45 10.12 15.90
CA GLY A 280 -15.67 10.74 16.42
C GLY A 280 -16.76 10.83 15.37
N THR A 281 -16.42 11.37 14.18
CA THR A 281 -17.36 11.48 13.06
C THR A 281 -17.88 10.11 12.62
N ARG A 282 -17.00 9.10 12.52
CA ARG A 282 -17.41 7.73 12.15
C ARG A 282 -18.32 7.09 13.20
N GLN A 283 -18.09 7.38 14.48
CA GLN A 283 -18.94 6.91 15.57
C GLN A 283 -20.33 7.53 15.48
N GLU A 284 -20.43 8.84 15.23
CA GLU A 284 -21.72 9.53 15.03
C GLU A 284 -22.51 8.93 13.85
N MET A 285 -21.83 8.67 12.72
CA MET A 285 -22.43 7.98 11.58
C MET A 285 -22.97 6.60 11.98
N MET A 286 -22.20 5.82 12.74
CA MET A 286 -22.61 4.49 13.20
C MET A 286 -23.83 4.57 14.13
N THR A 287 -23.86 5.54 15.04
CA THR A 287 -24.99 5.80 15.92
C THR A 287 -26.25 6.15 15.12
N VAL A 288 -26.14 6.96 14.06
CA VAL A 288 -27.27 7.28 13.16
C VAL A 288 -27.84 6.02 12.50
N VAL A 289 -26.98 5.13 11.98
CA VAL A 289 -27.42 3.86 11.37
C VAL A 289 -28.15 3.01 12.40
N LEU A 290 -27.57 2.84 13.59
CA LEU A 290 -28.16 2.04 14.66
C LEU A 290 -29.51 2.57 15.11
N GLN A 291 -29.63 3.89 15.34
CA GLN A 291 -30.89 4.52 15.75
C GLN A 291 -31.99 4.32 14.70
N ASN A 292 -31.66 4.49 13.41
CA ASN A 292 -32.63 4.29 12.34
C ASN A 292 -33.05 2.81 12.24
N CYS A 293 -32.11 1.87 12.25
CA CYS A 293 -32.43 0.45 12.20
C CYS A 293 -33.21 -0.02 13.45
N GLN A 294 -32.95 0.53 14.64
CA GLN A 294 -33.69 0.20 15.86
C GLN A 294 -35.15 0.67 15.78
N LYS A 295 -35.38 1.93 15.38
CA LYS A 295 -36.74 2.47 15.16
C LYS A 295 -37.52 1.63 14.16
N GLU A 296 -36.87 1.20 13.07
CA GLU A 296 -37.51 0.39 12.04
C GLU A 296 -37.69 -1.09 12.46
N SER A 297 -36.88 -1.58 13.40
CA SER A 297 -37.08 -2.90 14.00
C SER A 297 -38.36 -2.96 14.85
N GLU A 298 -38.75 -1.86 15.50
CA GLU A 298 -40.05 -1.76 16.21
C GLU A 298 -41.23 -1.90 15.23
N ASN A 299 -41.02 -1.53 13.96
CA ASN A 299 -41.99 -1.70 12.86
C ASN A 299 -41.90 -3.07 12.17
N ASN A 300 -41.13 -4.03 12.71
CA ASN A 300 -40.86 -5.35 12.13
C ASN A 300 -40.17 -5.34 10.75
N ASN A 301 -39.53 -4.24 10.36
CA ASN A 301 -38.83 -4.17 9.07
C ASN A 301 -37.50 -4.94 9.10
N TRP A 302 -36.87 -5.09 10.27
CA TRP A 302 -35.56 -5.72 10.41
C TRP A 302 -35.50 -6.83 11.43
N SER A 303 -34.57 -7.77 11.20
CA SER A 303 -34.33 -8.86 12.13
C SER A 303 -33.55 -8.39 13.37
N PRO A 304 -33.76 -9.01 14.55
CA PRO A 304 -32.89 -8.82 15.71
C PRO A 304 -31.42 -9.16 15.43
N GLY A 305 -31.17 -10.03 14.44
CA GLY A 305 -29.83 -10.38 13.97
C GLY A 305 -29.07 -9.19 13.39
N LEU A 306 -29.73 -8.34 12.58
CA LEU A 306 -29.13 -7.12 12.03
C LEU A 306 -28.69 -6.18 13.15
N ILE A 307 -29.57 -5.92 14.13
CA ILE A 307 -29.27 -5.01 15.25
C ILE A 307 -28.08 -5.54 16.06
N LYS A 308 -28.01 -6.86 16.27
CA LYS A 308 -26.87 -7.50 16.94
C LYS A 308 -25.57 -7.31 16.15
N ALA A 309 -25.60 -7.47 14.82
CA ALA A 309 -24.44 -7.26 13.96
C ALA A 309 -23.97 -5.79 13.96
N LEU A 310 -24.89 -4.84 13.83
CA LEU A 310 -24.57 -3.41 13.88
C LEU A 310 -23.97 -3.00 15.24
N LYS A 311 -24.48 -3.54 16.35
CA LYS A 311 -23.89 -3.32 17.68
C LYS A 311 -22.48 -3.93 17.81
N ALA A 312 -22.22 -5.05 17.14
CA ALA A 312 -20.87 -5.62 17.11
C ALA A 312 -19.89 -4.71 16.34
N ILE A 313 -20.34 -4.12 15.22
CA ILE A 313 -19.58 -3.13 14.45
C ILE A 313 -19.32 -1.85 15.28
N GLU A 314 -20.34 -1.32 15.97
CA GLU A 314 -20.17 -0.16 16.86
C GLU A 314 -19.19 -0.46 18.00
N ASN A 315 -19.28 -1.64 18.61
CA ASN A 315 -18.33 -2.07 19.62
C ASN A 315 -16.90 -2.20 19.05
N HIS A 316 -16.75 -2.69 17.81
CA HIS A 316 -15.45 -2.74 17.15
C HIS A 316 -14.83 -1.35 17.00
N LEU A 317 -15.61 -0.40 16.48
CA LEU A 317 -15.21 1.00 16.35
C LEU A 317 -14.74 1.51 17.72
N LEU A 318 -15.53 1.31 18.77
CA LEU A 318 -15.17 1.71 20.14
C LEU A 318 -13.84 1.10 20.61
N GLN A 319 -13.60 -0.19 20.36
CA GLN A 319 -12.33 -0.83 20.73
C GLN A 319 -11.15 -0.22 19.97
N VAL A 320 -11.30 0.03 18.67
CA VAL A 320 -10.27 0.69 17.85
C VAL A 320 -9.94 2.09 18.39
N SER A 321 -10.93 2.85 18.87
CA SER A 321 -10.71 4.16 19.49
C SER A 321 -9.85 4.14 20.75
N ILE A 322 -9.96 3.06 21.54
CA ILE A 322 -9.15 2.86 22.73
C ILE A 322 -7.70 2.61 22.32
N PHE A 323 -7.50 1.86 21.23
CA PHE A 323 -6.16 1.64 20.68
C PHE A 323 -5.53 2.90 20.10
N TYR A 324 -6.32 3.80 19.48
CA TYR A 324 -5.83 5.10 19.00
C TYR A 324 -5.16 5.93 20.11
N LYS A 325 -5.59 5.78 21.37
CA LYS A 325 -5.02 6.49 22.52
C LYS A 325 -3.80 5.81 23.12
N SER A 326 -3.62 4.50 22.88
CA SER A 326 -2.57 3.69 23.52
C SER A 326 -1.42 3.30 22.60
N LEU A 327 -1.60 3.40 21.28
CA LEU A 327 -0.59 3.10 20.28
C LEU A 327 0.19 4.35 19.85
N PRO A 328 1.47 4.20 19.47
CA PRO A 328 2.28 5.30 18.95
C PRO A 328 1.78 5.73 17.55
N ALA A 329 2.13 6.94 17.13
CA ALA A 329 1.63 7.54 15.87
C ALA A 329 2.00 6.71 14.63
N GLU A 330 3.16 6.07 14.64
CA GLU A 330 3.63 5.21 13.55
C GLU A 330 2.75 3.95 13.39
N ALA A 331 2.10 3.51 14.49
CA ALA A 331 1.24 2.33 14.52
C ALA A 331 -0.22 2.63 14.14
N LEU A 332 -0.58 3.87 13.81
CA LEU A 332 -1.96 4.20 13.40
C LEU A 332 -2.39 3.49 12.12
N THR A 333 -1.45 3.18 11.23
CA THR A 333 -1.71 2.39 10.02
C THR A 333 -2.19 0.97 10.32
N ILE A 334 -1.80 0.38 11.46
CA ILE A 334 -2.30 -0.91 11.94
C ILE A 334 -3.79 -0.82 12.26
N LEU A 335 -4.22 0.27 12.91
CA LEU A 335 -5.63 0.47 13.25
C LEU A 335 -6.51 0.70 12.03
N GLN A 336 -6.01 1.44 11.05
CA GLN A 336 -6.71 1.61 9.77
C GLN A 336 -6.89 0.27 9.04
N ARG A 337 -5.85 -0.57 9.03
CA ARG A 337 -5.93 -1.92 8.46
C ARG A 337 -6.88 -2.81 9.25
N LEU A 338 -6.89 -2.70 10.58
CA LEU A 338 -7.79 -3.43 11.46
C LEU A 338 -9.26 -3.13 11.14
N ASP A 339 -9.61 -1.85 10.97
CA ASP A 339 -10.95 -1.41 10.57
C ASP A 339 -11.37 -2.04 9.23
N THR A 340 -10.49 -2.04 8.22
CA THR A 340 -10.78 -2.65 6.90
C THR A 340 -10.81 -4.19 6.91
N ALA A 341 -10.18 -4.81 7.90
CA ALA A 341 -10.09 -6.26 8.05
C ALA A 341 -11.20 -6.85 8.92
N TYR A 342 -12.07 -6.02 9.50
CA TYR A 342 -13.10 -6.45 10.43
C TYR A 342 -13.98 -7.58 9.82
N GLU A 343 -14.30 -8.58 10.66
CA GLU A 343 -14.95 -9.87 10.30
C GLU A 343 -14.10 -10.86 9.49
N ASP A 344 -13.00 -10.44 8.85
CA ASP A 344 -12.07 -11.32 8.13
C ASP A 344 -10.94 -11.77 9.06
N LYS A 345 -11.09 -12.97 9.63
CA LYS A 345 -10.14 -13.53 10.61
C LYS A 345 -8.70 -13.58 10.09
N GLU A 346 -8.51 -13.91 8.82
CA GLU A 346 -7.18 -14.06 8.25
C GLU A 346 -6.51 -12.70 8.08
N LYS A 347 -7.24 -11.71 7.53
CA LYS A 347 -6.72 -10.34 7.44
C LYS A 347 -6.46 -9.72 8.81
N MET A 348 -7.31 -9.97 9.80
CA MET A 348 -7.06 -9.51 11.17
C MET A 348 -5.80 -10.15 11.77
N MET A 349 -5.50 -11.41 11.43
CA MET A 349 -4.22 -12.04 11.81
C MET A 349 -3.03 -11.38 11.13
N GLU A 350 -3.11 -11.06 9.84
CA GLU A 350 -2.04 -10.34 9.13
C GLU A 350 -1.79 -8.94 9.74
N VAL A 351 -2.84 -8.28 10.23
CA VAL A 351 -2.71 -7.00 10.98
C VAL A 351 -1.98 -7.23 12.30
N LEU A 352 -2.31 -8.29 13.06
CA LEU A 352 -1.60 -8.65 14.28
C LEU A 352 -0.12 -8.94 14.03
N GLU A 353 0.20 -9.73 13.02
CA GLU A 353 1.57 -10.05 12.64
C GLU A 353 2.38 -8.79 12.32
N SER A 354 1.76 -7.87 11.57
CA SER A 354 2.35 -6.57 11.27
C SER A 354 2.62 -5.76 12.56
N ALA A 355 1.67 -5.77 13.51
CA ALA A 355 1.83 -5.09 14.79
C ALA A 355 2.96 -5.71 15.65
N VAL A 356 3.09 -7.04 15.66
CA VAL A 356 4.14 -7.76 16.38
C VAL A 356 5.54 -7.35 15.89
N LEU A 357 5.68 -7.14 14.57
CA LEU A 357 6.92 -6.69 13.93
C LEU A 357 7.26 -5.20 14.14
N MET A 358 6.35 -4.41 14.71
CA MET A 358 6.64 -3.02 15.06
C MET A 358 7.24 -2.92 16.45
N SER A 359 8.55 -2.74 16.56
CA SER A 359 9.27 -2.65 17.84
C SER A 359 8.80 -1.50 18.75
N THR A 360 8.22 -0.44 18.19
CA THR A 360 7.70 0.73 18.91
C THR A 360 6.44 0.44 19.74
N ILE A 361 5.69 -0.61 19.42
CA ILE A 361 4.47 -0.96 20.16
C ILE A 361 4.84 -1.64 21.48
N LYS A 362 4.27 -1.17 22.59
CA LYS A 362 4.48 -1.75 23.92
C LYS A 362 3.84 -3.13 24.04
N TYR A 363 4.41 -3.97 24.90
CA TYR A 363 3.93 -5.34 25.14
C TYR A 363 2.45 -5.38 25.55
N ASP A 364 2.05 -4.54 26.52
CA ASP A 364 0.67 -4.50 27.01
C ASP A 364 -0.33 -4.10 25.92
N SER A 365 0.05 -3.16 25.05
CA SER A 365 -0.78 -2.75 23.91
C SER A 365 -0.94 -3.89 22.90
N LEU A 366 0.12 -4.65 22.63
CA LEU A 366 0.05 -5.85 21.78
C LEU A 366 -0.82 -6.94 22.41
N GLN A 367 -0.69 -7.19 23.71
CA GLN A 367 -1.54 -8.14 24.41
C GLN A 367 -3.01 -7.75 24.33
N ALA A 368 -3.33 -6.47 24.55
CA ALA A 368 -4.70 -5.96 24.43
C ALA A 368 -5.24 -6.15 23.00
N LEU A 369 -4.42 -5.90 21.98
CA LEU A 369 -4.78 -6.12 20.57
C LEU A 369 -5.03 -7.61 20.27
N VAL A 370 -4.18 -8.50 20.79
CA VAL A 370 -4.37 -9.95 20.67
C VAL A 370 -5.63 -10.40 21.40
N LYS A 371 -5.90 -9.91 22.61
CA LYS A 371 -7.14 -10.25 23.34
C LYS A 371 -8.39 -9.74 22.64
N TYR A 372 -8.28 -8.65 21.88
CA TYR A 372 -9.39 -8.16 21.08
C TYR A 372 -9.68 -9.06 19.87
N ILE A 373 -8.64 -9.39 19.08
CA ILE A 373 -8.79 -10.15 17.82
C ILE A 373 -8.92 -11.66 18.06
N LEU A 374 -8.19 -12.18 19.06
CA LEU A 374 -8.16 -13.57 19.48
C LEU A 374 -8.43 -13.69 21.01
N PRO A 375 -9.69 -13.60 21.46
CA PRO A 375 -10.02 -13.52 22.89
C PRO A 375 -9.48 -14.66 23.78
N LYS A 376 -9.33 -15.85 23.19
CA LYS A 376 -8.86 -17.05 23.90
C LYS A 376 -7.36 -17.27 23.81
N GLU A 377 -6.66 -16.51 22.97
CA GLU A 377 -5.26 -16.74 22.67
C GLU A 377 -4.34 -15.75 23.38
N THR A 378 -3.04 -15.93 23.18
CA THR A 378 -1.97 -15.06 23.68
C THR A 378 -1.07 -14.65 22.52
N LEU A 379 -0.09 -13.78 22.80
CA LEU A 379 0.89 -13.32 21.81
C LEU A 379 1.69 -14.48 21.17
N THR A 380 1.63 -15.68 21.76
CA THR A 380 2.23 -16.90 21.21
C THR A 380 1.75 -17.23 19.80
N VAL A 381 0.45 -17.09 19.52
CA VAL A 381 -0.13 -17.46 18.21
C VAL A 381 0.46 -16.63 17.05
N PRO A 382 0.39 -15.29 17.05
CA PRO A 382 0.96 -14.50 15.96
C PRO A 382 2.50 -14.63 15.89
N ILE A 383 3.20 -14.79 17.02
CA ILE A 383 4.66 -15.04 17.02
C ILE A 383 4.99 -16.37 16.36
N THR A 384 4.31 -17.46 16.73
CA THR A 384 4.54 -18.79 16.15
C THR A 384 4.24 -18.81 14.65
N ARG A 385 3.18 -18.10 14.22
CA ARG A 385 2.83 -18.00 12.80
C ARG A 385 3.88 -17.22 12.02
N LEU A 386 4.39 -16.10 12.56
CA LEU A 386 5.53 -15.39 11.99
C LEU A 386 6.75 -16.31 11.88
N LEU A 387 7.15 -17.01 12.95
CA LEU A 387 8.29 -17.95 12.96
C LEU A 387 8.19 -19.06 11.89
N LYS A 388 6.98 -19.49 11.55
CA LYS A 388 6.74 -20.49 10.50
C LYS A 388 6.77 -19.90 9.08
N SER A 389 6.60 -18.59 8.95
CA SER A 389 6.55 -17.94 7.64
C SER A 389 7.92 -18.00 6.97
N SER A 390 7.94 -18.46 5.71
CA SER A 390 9.16 -18.54 4.88
C SER A 390 9.78 -17.17 4.56
N HIS A 391 9.09 -16.09 4.90
CA HIS A 391 9.46 -14.70 4.61
C HIS A 391 10.29 -14.03 5.72
N ILE A 392 10.67 -14.73 6.80
CA ILE A 392 11.64 -14.20 7.76
C ILE A 392 13.05 -14.27 7.18
N SER A 393 13.30 -13.44 6.17
CA SER A 393 14.59 -13.33 5.49
C SER A 393 15.32 -12.02 5.86
N ILE A 394 14.74 -11.21 6.75
CA ILE A 394 15.28 -9.90 7.15
C ILE A 394 15.69 -9.95 8.63
N SER A 395 16.98 -9.70 8.90
CA SER A 395 17.59 -9.69 10.26
C SER A 395 16.77 -8.87 11.26
N ASN A 396 16.29 -7.68 10.87
CA ASN A 396 15.51 -6.78 11.73
C ASN A 396 14.17 -7.38 12.19
N SER A 397 13.51 -8.15 11.33
CA SER A 397 12.25 -8.83 11.67
C SER A 397 12.49 -9.96 12.67
N VAL A 398 13.57 -10.74 12.48
CA VAL A 398 13.97 -11.80 13.43
C VAL A 398 14.27 -11.22 14.80
N ASN A 399 15.09 -10.17 14.87
CA ASN A 399 15.48 -9.56 16.13
C ASN A 399 14.25 -9.03 16.90
N THR A 400 13.30 -8.42 16.18
CA THR A 400 12.03 -7.98 16.77
C THR A 400 11.24 -9.17 17.31
N ILE A 401 11.10 -10.27 16.55
CA ILE A 401 10.41 -11.48 17.00
C ILE A 401 11.07 -12.06 18.26
N LEU A 402 12.40 -12.18 18.30
CA LEU A 402 13.15 -12.65 19.47
C LEU A 402 12.94 -11.74 20.69
N MET A 403 12.92 -10.42 20.49
CA MET A 403 12.57 -9.47 21.54
C MET A 403 11.14 -9.69 22.07
N ARG A 404 10.16 -9.99 21.20
CA ARG A 404 8.79 -10.31 21.63
C ARG A 404 8.70 -11.64 22.39
N ILE A 405 9.47 -12.65 21.98
CA ILE A 405 9.58 -13.91 22.73
C ILE A 405 10.15 -13.65 24.12
N GLU A 406 11.21 -12.86 24.22
CA GLU A 406 11.81 -12.47 25.50
C GLU A 406 10.80 -11.79 26.42
N GLN A 407 10.03 -10.84 25.90
CA GLN A 407 8.94 -10.19 26.64
C GLN A 407 7.88 -11.18 27.10
N CYS A 408 7.50 -12.15 26.25
CA CYS A 408 6.57 -13.21 26.65
C CYS A 408 7.13 -14.06 27.79
N LEU A 409 8.40 -14.47 27.72
CA LEU A 409 9.04 -15.27 28.77
C LEU A 409 9.13 -14.54 30.10
N ASN A 410 9.39 -13.23 30.07
CA ASN A 410 9.39 -12.38 31.27
C ASN A 410 8.00 -12.27 31.92
N ASN A 411 6.93 -12.51 31.15
CA ASN A 411 5.54 -12.52 31.61
C ASN A 411 4.96 -13.95 31.74
N GLU A 412 5.83 -14.97 31.82
CA GLU A 412 5.44 -16.39 31.95
C GLU A 412 4.58 -16.95 30.81
N VAL A 413 4.57 -16.30 29.65
CA VAL A 413 3.88 -16.74 28.43
C VAL A 413 4.86 -17.48 27.53
N LYS A 414 4.52 -18.71 27.14
CA LYS A 414 5.37 -19.54 26.25
C LYS A 414 4.56 -20.45 25.33
N SER A 415 5.20 -20.91 24.25
CA SER A 415 4.68 -21.94 23.36
C SER A 415 5.69 -23.08 23.26
N ASP A 416 5.20 -24.33 23.28
CA ASP A 416 6.06 -25.51 23.16
C ASP A 416 6.71 -25.61 21.76
N GLU A 417 6.08 -25.03 20.73
CA GLU A 417 6.60 -25.02 19.37
C GLU A 417 7.86 -24.15 19.21
N TRP A 418 8.03 -23.15 20.07
CA TRP A 418 9.13 -22.19 19.97
C TRP A 418 10.51 -22.83 20.08
N ILE A 419 10.66 -23.93 20.81
CA ILE A 419 11.95 -24.64 20.94
C ILE A 419 12.48 -25.03 19.56
N SER A 420 11.68 -25.79 18.80
CA SER A 420 12.06 -26.25 17.46
C SER A 420 12.24 -25.12 16.45
N LEU A 421 11.41 -24.07 16.53
CA LEU A 421 11.45 -22.94 15.61
C LEU A 421 12.67 -22.06 15.86
N ILE A 422 13.00 -21.77 17.12
CA ILE A 422 14.17 -20.97 17.49
C ILE A 422 15.47 -21.75 17.24
N GLU A 423 15.49 -23.07 17.47
CA GLU A 423 16.65 -23.91 17.15
C GLU A 423 17.03 -23.83 15.67
N SER A 424 16.06 -23.65 14.77
CA SER A 424 16.35 -23.44 13.35
C SER A 424 17.09 -22.12 13.09
N LEU A 425 16.77 -21.06 13.85
CA LEU A 425 17.38 -19.73 13.69
C LEU A 425 18.83 -19.70 14.14
N THR A 426 19.22 -20.50 15.15
CA THR A 426 20.60 -20.53 15.64
C THR A 426 21.59 -21.06 14.60
N LYS A 427 21.10 -21.84 13.63
CA LYS A 427 21.88 -22.50 12.57
C LYS A 427 21.92 -21.72 11.25
N GLN A 428 21.18 -20.61 11.14
CA GLN A 428 21.05 -19.85 9.89
C GLN A 428 22.21 -18.87 9.68
N THR A 429 23.17 -19.23 8.84
CA THR A 429 24.40 -18.44 8.62
C THR A 429 24.19 -17.05 8.02
N TYR A 430 23.03 -16.78 7.41
CA TYR A 430 22.67 -15.45 6.90
C TYR A 430 22.30 -14.45 8.01
N LEU A 431 22.04 -14.94 9.24
CA LEU A 431 21.74 -14.09 10.38
C LEU A 431 23.03 -13.62 11.06
N GLU A 432 23.01 -12.36 11.49
CA GLU A 432 24.09 -11.78 12.27
C GLU A 432 24.34 -12.59 13.55
N PRO A 433 25.62 -12.76 13.96
CA PRO A 433 25.98 -13.53 15.15
C PRO A 433 25.24 -13.11 16.41
N GLN A 434 24.99 -11.82 16.62
CA GLN A 434 24.24 -11.31 17.77
C GLN A 434 22.79 -11.79 17.81
N VAL A 435 22.14 -11.88 16.63
CA VAL A 435 20.77 -12.39 16.51
C VAL A 435 20.74 -13.89 16.83
N ARG A 436 21.73 -14.65 16.34
CA ARG A 436 21.86 -16.08 16.62
C ARG A 436 22.18 -16.34 18.10
N LEU A 437 23.04 -15.52 18.70
CA LEU A 437 23.36 -15.57 20.13
C LEU A 437 22.12 -15.33 20.99
N LYS A 438 21.33 -14.30 20.66
CA LYS A 438 20.05 -14.03 21.33
C LYS A 438 19.08 -15.20 21.21
N ALA A 439 18.99 -15.83 20.03
CA ALA A 439 18.19 -17.04 19.83
C ALA A 439 18.65 -18.20 20.74
N VAL A 440 19.96 -18.43 20.87
CA VAL A 440 20.51 -19.45 21.79
C VAL A 440 20.16 -19.15 23.25
N GLN A 441 20.31 -17.91 23.70
CA GLN A 441 19.96 -17.50 25.07
C GLN A 441 18.48 -17.73 25.38
N LEU A 442 17.59 -17.42 24.44
CA LEU A 442 16.15 -17.66 24.59
C LEU A 442 15.82 -19.16 24.56
N LEU A 443 16.50 -19.94 23.72
CA LEU A 443 16.36 -21.40 23.67
C LEU A 443 16.73 -22.03 25.03
N GLN A 444 17.86 -21.61 25.62
CA GLN A 444 18.29 -22.08 26.95
C GLN A 444 17.27 -21.74 28.05
N ARG A 445 16.64 -20.57 27.98
CA ARG A 445 15.57 -20.18 28.92
C ARG A 445 14.30 -21.03 28.75
N LEU A 446 13.98 -21.43 27.52
CA LEU A 446 12.82 -22.28 27.21
C LEU A 446 13.01 -23.73 27.67
N GLU A 447 14.21 -24.28 27.52
CA GLU A 447 14.53 -25.69 27.76
C GLU A 447 14.63 -26.10 29.25
N LYS A 448 14.48 -25.17 30.21
CA LYS A 448 14.56 -25.37 31.68
C LYS A 448 15.50 -26.52 32.13
N THR A 449 16.75 -26.17 32.44
CA THR A 449 17.67 -26.91 33.34
C THR A 449 18.07 -28.36 32.96
N SER A 450 18.16 -28.72 31.69
CA SER A 450 18.73 -30.01 31.27
C SER A 450 19.82 -29.92 30.19
N CYS A 451 20.27 -28.71 29.84
CA CYS A 451 21.38 -28.57 28.92
C CYS A 451 22.70 -28.77 29.67
N ASN A 452 23.44 -29.82 29.32
CA ASN A 452 24.82 -30.02 29.74
C ASN A 452 25.60 -28.73 29.48
N GLU A 453 26.38 -28.23 30.45
CA GLU A 453 27.16 -27.00 30.32
C GLU A 453 28.03 -27.01 29.05
N VAL A 454 28.58 -28.17 28.70
CA VAL A 454 29.36 -28.36 27.46
C VAL A 454 28.51 -28.11 26.20
N GLU A 455 27.27 -28.59 26.17
CA GLU A 455 26.36 -28.39 25.04
C GLU A 455 25.88 -26.94 24.97
N SER A 456 25.68 -26.30 26.12
CA SER A 456 25.40 -24.87 26.22
C SER A 456 26.51 -24.03 25.60
N TYR A 457 27.77 -24.30 25.97
CA TYR A 457 28.93 -23.60 25.40
C TYR A 457 29.07 -23.86 23.92
N LYS A 458 28.89 -25.11 23.48
CA LYS A 458 28.95 -25.48 22.06
C LYS A 458 27.95 -24.67 21.24
N ARG A 459 26.68 -24.62 21.65
CA ARG A 459 25.63 -23.85 20.95
C ARG A 459 25.96 -22.36 20.85
N VAL A 460 26.51 -21.77 21.92
CA VAL A 460 26.95 -20.37 21.89
C VAL A 460 28.11 -20.17 20.92
N CYS A 461 29.09 -21.07 20.91
CA CYS A 461 30.22 -20.99 19.96
C CYS A 461 29.75 -21.08 18.51
N GLU A 462 28.86 -22.03 18.19
CA GLU A 462 28.32 -22.21 16.84
C GLU A 462 27.50 -20.99 16.39
N ALA A 463 26.72 -20.40 17.30
CA ALA A 463 25.94 -19.19 17.05
C ALA A 463 26.82 -17.95 16.80
N ILE A 464 27.97 -17.84 17.46
CA ILE A 464 28.91 -16.74 17.20
C ILE A 464 29.68 -16.99 15.89
N LEU A 465 30.26 -18.18 15.75
CA LEU A 465 31.23 -18.49 14.69
C LEU A 465 30.61 -18.86 13.34
N GLY A 466 29.33 -19.27 13.28
CA GLY A 466 28.67 -19.51 11.99
C GLY A 466 28.75 -20.93 11.45
N TYR A 467 29.34 -21.88 12.17
CA TYR A 467 29.53 -23.25 11.70
C TYR A 467 29.57 -24.23 12.89
N PRO A 468 29.32 -25.54 12.67
CA PRO A 468 29.25 -26.54 13.74
C PRO A 468 30.63 -26.84 14.35
N ILE A 469 30.67 -27.08 15.66
CA ILE A 469 31.90 -27.31 16.44
C ILE A 469 31.81 -28.61 17.22
N GLU A 470 32.89 -29.37 17.26
CA GLU A 470 32.97 -30.61 18.02
C GLU A 470 32.97 -30.33 19.55
N ALA A 471 32.30 -31.18 20.33
CA ALA A 471 32.08 -30.94 21.76
C ALA A 471 33.39 -30.99 22.59
N ASP A 472 34.37 -31.79 22.16
CA ASP A 472 35.70 -31.89 22.75
C ASP A 472 36.51 -30.58 22.61
N LYS A 473 36.31 -29.85 21.51
CA LYS A 473 36.92 -28.53 21.26
C LYS A 473 36.40 -27.43 22.19
N VAL A 474 35.21 -27.58 22.78
CA VAL A 474 34.63 -26.57 23.68
C VAL A 474 34.72 -26.98 25.15
N SER A 475 34.72 -28.29 25.42
CA SER A 475 34.76 -28.81 26.80
C SER A 475 36.08 -28.53 27.53
N THR A 476 37.22 -28.52 26.82
CA THR A 476 38.55 -28.33 27.43
C THR A 476 39.10 -26.92 27.19
N ALA A 477 39.89 -26.40 28.14
CA ALA A 477 40.58 -25.11 27.98
C ALA A 477 41.53 -25.12 26.77
N ALA A 478 42.21 -26.24 26.53
CA ALA A 478 43.10 -26.41 25.38
C ALA A 478 42.33 -26.36 24.04
N GLY A 479 41.19 -27.04 23.96
CA GLY A 479 40.32 -26.98 22.78
C GLY A 479 39.81 -25.56 22.50
N ARG A 480 39.34 -24.85 23.54
CA ARG A 480 38.88 -23.46 23.42
C ARG A 480 39.99 -22.54 22.92
N SER A 481 41.21 -22.71 23.45
CA SER A 481 42.39 -21.96 22.98
C SER A 481 42.70 -22.24 21.51
N GLU A 482 42.63 -23.49 21.05
CA GLU A 482 42.86 -23.87 19.65
C GLU A 482 41.82 -23.21 18.72
N VAL A 483 40.54 -23.26 19.10
CA VAL A 483 39.45 -22.61 18.35
C VAL A 483 39.69 -21.12 18.27
N PHE A 484 39.95 -20.45 19.40
CA PHE A 484 40.20 -19.01 19.43
C PHE A 484 41.39 -18.61 18.56
N LYS A 485 42.54 -19.28 18.71
CA LYS A 485 43.76 -18.97 17.95
C LYS A 485 43.58 -19.13 16.46
N LYS A 486 42.85 -20.17 16.03
CA LYS A 486 42.53 -20.39 14.62
C LYS A 486 41.68 -19.26 14.02
N HIS A 487 40.78 -18.65 14.79
CA HIS A 487 39.95 -17.56 14.29
C HIS A 487 40.66 -16.23 14.38
N LEU A 488 41.42 -15.99 15.45
CA LEU A 488 42.26 -14.81 15.58
C LEU A 488 43.28 -14.71 14.43
N SER A 489 43.89 -15.83 14.01
CA SER A 489 44.83 -15.84 12.88
C SER A 489 44.17 -15.60 11.52
N ASN A 490 42.86 -15.82 11.41
CA ASN A 490 42.07 -15.61 10.19
C ASN A 490 41.23 -14.32 10.24
N ALA A 491 41.27 -13.57 11.35
CA ALA A 491 40.51 -12.33 11.51
C ALA A 491 41.06 -11.27 10.55
N THR A 492 40.17 -10.72 9.73
CA THR A 492 40.52 -9.70 8.72
C THR A 492 39.73 -8.40 8.89
N SER A 493 38.77 -8.39 9.81
CA SER A 493 37.86 -7.27 10.06
C SER A 493 37.74 -6.96 11.54
N TRP A 494 37.25 -5.76 11.86
CA TRP A 494 36.94 -5.36 13.23
C TRP A 494 35.80 -6.22 13.81
N GLU A 495 34.84 -6.56 12.97
CA GLU A 495 33.70 -7.42 13.29
C GLU A 495 34.18 -8.79 13.77
N ASP A 496 35.18 -9.39 13.12
CA ASP A 496 35.77 -10.67 13.56
C ASP A 496 36.30 -10.58 14.99
N LEU A 497 36.94 -9.47 15.35
CA LEU A 497 37.49 -9.26 16.69
C LEU A 497 36.37 -9.06 17.73
N CYS A 498 35.29 -8.35 17.38
CA CYS A 498 34.10 -8.24 18.23
C CYS A 498 33.48 -9.62 18.50
N LEU A 499 33.38 -10.49 17.50
CA LEU A 499 32.90 -11.86 17.68
C LEU A 499 33.79 -12.68 18.62
N LEU A 500 35.11 -12.50 18.52
CA LEU A 500 36.05 -13.17 19.41
C LEU A 500 35.93 -12.70 20.85
N GLU A 501 35.65 -11.42 21.08
CA GLU A 501 35.36 -10.90 22.41
C GLU A 501 34.07 -11.48 23.00
N GLU A 502 32.98 -11.50 22.22
CA GLU A 502 31.72 -12.12 22.62
C GLU A 502 31.92 -13.61 22.96
N LEU A 503 32.76 -14.31 22.19
CA LEU A 503 33.11 -15.71 22.42
C LEU A 503 33.87 -15.89 23.74
N LEU A 504 34.87 -15.05 24.03
CA LEU A 504 35.62 -15.11 25.28
C LEU A 504 34.77 -14.80 26.51
N LYS A 505 33.78 -13.89 26.39
CA LYS A 505 32.81 -13.59 27.45
C LYS A 505 31.83 -14.74 27.69
N ALA A 506 31.51 -15.52 26.67
CA ALA A 506 30.60 -16.65 26.76
C ALA A 506 31.22 -17.91 27.39
N TRP A 507 32.55 -18.03 27.37
CA TRP A 507 33.27 -19.18 27.92
C TRP A 507 33.50 -19.10 29.44
N PRO A 508 33.57 -20.25 30.13
CA PRO A 508 33.92 -20.28 31.55
C PRO A 508 35.36 -19.83 31.76
N GLN A 509 35.62 -19.04 32.81
CA GLN A 509 36.92 -18.45 33.19
C GLN A 509 37.98 -18.56 32.10
N SER A 510 37.80 -17.74 31.06
CA SER A 510 38.70 -17.70 29.92
C SER A 510 40.11 -17.33 30.39
N ASP A 511 41.12 -18.03 29.88
CA ASP A 511 42.52 -17.77 30.20
C ASP A 511 42.84 -16.31 29.83
N ASN A 512 43.42 -15.56 30.76
CA ASN A 512 43.86 -14.20 30.54
C ASN A 512 44.73 -14.12 29.28
N ASN A 513 45.54 -15.14 28.98
CA ASN A 513 46.37 -15.19 27.77
C ASN A 513 45.57 -15.02 26.46
N LEU A 514 44.32 -15.48 26.37
CA LEU A 514 43.50 -15.29 25.16
C LEU A 514 43.06 -13.84 25.01
N TYR A 515 42.71 -13.18 26.12
CA TYR A 515 42.46 -11.74 26.11
C TYR A 515 43.72 -10.93 25.77
N LEU A 516 44.92 -11.43 26.10
CA LEU A 516 46.18 -10.78 25.69
C LEU A 516 46.27 -10.70 24.18
N GLU A 517 46.13 -11.87 23.56
CA GLU A 517 46.24 -12.05 22.12
C GLU A 517 45.15 -11.25 21.39
N LEU A 518 43.93 -11.17 21.96
CA LEU A 518 42.87 -10.30 21.47
C LEU A 518 43.26 -8.83 21.55
N ILE A 519 43.63 -8.33 22.73
CA ILE A 519 43.98 -6.91 22.97
C ILE A 519 45.11 -6.47 22.03
N LEU A 520 46.16 -7.28 21.91
CA LEU A 520 47.27 -7.01 20.99
C LEU A 520 46.83 -6.98 19.53
N SER A 521 45.80 -7.75 19.17
CA SER A 521 45.23 -7.71 17.81
C SER A 521 44.32 -6.51 17.60
N LEU A 522 43.54 -6.10 18.61
CA LEU A 522 42.70 -4.89 18.56
C LEU A 522 43.53 -3.63 18.26
N PHE A 523 44.69 -3.50 18.92
CA PHE A 523 45.59 -2.38 18.69
C PHE A 523 46.18 -2.34 17.27
N LYS A 524 46.29 -3.49 16.57
CA LYS A 524 46.74 -3.53 15.17
C LYS A 524 45.70 -3.00 14.18
N PHE A 525 44.40 -3.13 14.48
CA PHE A 525 43.32 -2.74 13.58
C PHE A 525 42.93 -1.26 13.65
N ARG A 526 43.20 -0.56 14.77
CA ARG A 526 42.99 0.89 14.93
C ARG A 526 41.59 1.37 14.51
N HIS A 527 40.54 0.81 15.12
CA HIS A 527 39.15 1.17 14.88
C HIS A 527 38.63 2.20 15.90
N ASP A 528 37.66 3.05 15.52
CA ASP A 528 37.07 4.07 16.41
C ASP A 528 36.46 3.49 17.69
N GLY A 529 35.96 2.25 17.62
CA GLY A 529 35.38 1.50 18.74
C GLY A 529 36.40 0.87 19.70
N LEU A 530 37.71 1.02 19.46
CA LEU A 530 38.78 0.36 20.22
C LEU A 530 38.63 0.54 21.73
N TYR A 531 38.50 1.79 22.16
CA TYR A 531 38.55 2.10 23.58
C TYR A 531 37.30 1.66 24.35
N LEU A 532 36.13 1.67 23.70
CA LEU A 532 34.90 1.13 24.27
C LEU A 532 35.00 -0.39 24.48
N MET A 533 35.63 -1.08 23.52
CA MET A 533 35.86 -2.51 23.62
C MET A 533 36.86 -2.85 24.73
N LEU A 534 37.97 -2.11 24.83
CA LEU A 534 38.94 -2.27 25.92
C LEU A 534 38.28 -2.04 27.28
N GLU A 535 37.49 -0.98 27.44
CA GLU A 535 36.75 -0.71 28.67
C GLU A 535 35.81 -1.88 29.03
N SER A 536 35.11 -2.45 28.04
CA SER A 536 34.28 -3.63 28.26
C SER A 536 35.11 -4.81 28.77
N ILE A 537 36.24 -5.11 28.12
CA ILE A 537 37.14 -6.21 28.51
C ILE A 537 37.65 -6.02 29.95
N PHE A 538 38.19 -4.85 30.29
CA PHE A 538 38.73 -4.54 31.62
C PHE A 538 37.65 -4.46 32.72
N THR A 539 36.38 -4.28 32.34
CA THR A 539 35.24 -4.37 33.28
C THR A 539 34.85 -5.82 33.55
N HIS A 540 34.96 -6.69 32.55
CA HIS A 540 34.60 -8.11 32.67
C HIS A 540 35.72 -8.97 33.28
N VAL A 541 36.98 -8.60 33.08
CA VAL A 541 38.15 -9.41 33.45
C VAL A 541 39.12 -8.60 34.30
N SER A 542 39.55 -9.18 35.42
CA SER A 542 40.62 -8.63 36.25
C SER A 542 41.97 -9.19 35.81
N PHE A 543 42.85 -8.33 35.31
CA PHE A 543 44.18 -8.72 34.84
C PHE A 543 45.25 -8.57 35.93
N PRO A 544 46.13 -9.56 36.11
CA PRO A 544 47.34 -9.41 36.94
C PRO A 544 48.23 -8.28 36.44
N GLU A 545 49.00 -7.66 37.33
CA GLU A 545 49.87 -6.54 36.98
C GLU A 545 50.91 -6.91 35.89
N GLU A 546 51.54 -8.08 36.01
CA GLU A 546 52.52 -8.60 35.04
C GLU A 546 51.95 -8.67 33.62
N PHE A 547 50.67 -9.00 33.52
CA PHE A 547 49.97 -9.14 32.25
C PHE A 547 49.72 -7.78 31.59
N VAL A 548 49.30 -6.79 32.39
CA VAL A 548 49.15 -5.41 31.91
C VAL A 548 50.51 -4.85 31.48
N GLN A 549 51.59 -5.18 32.19
CA GLN A 549 52.94 -4.78 31.78
C GLN A 549 53.36 -5.40 30.43
N GLN A 550 52.95 -6.64 30.13
CA GLN A 550 53.20 -7.25 28.82
C GLN A 550 52.46 -6.50 27.69
N ILE A 551 51.22 -6.05 27.93
CA ILE A 551 50.50 -5.20 26.98
C ILE A 551 51.26 -3.90 26.76
N LEU A 552 51.65 -3.21 27.85
CA LEU A 552 52.36 -1.94 27.76
C LEU A 552 53.69 -2.04 26.99
N ASN A 553 54.42 -3.15 27.14
CA ASN A 553 55.68 -3.37 26.42
C ASN A 553 55.49 -3.61 24.91
N ALA A 554 54.28 -3.96 24.47
CA ALA A 554 53.95 -4.22 23.08
C ALA A 554 53.28 -3.01 22.39
N LEU A 555 53.02 -1.93 23.12
CA LEU A 555 52.46 -0.69 22.59
C LEU A 555 53.59 0.27 22.22
N ASP A 556 53.41 1.02 21.13
CA ASP A 556 54.33 2.10 20.72
C ASP A 556 53.77 3.50 21.02
N ASP A 557 52.46 3.62 21.20
CA ASP A 557 51.75 4.89 21.38
C ASP A 557 51.56 5.22 22.86
N ASN A 558 51.99 6.44 23.25
CA ASN A 558 51.92 6.90 24.63
C ASN A 558 50.46 7.06 25.13
N CYS A 559 49.52 7.48 24.28
CA CYS A 559 48.11 7.61 24.65
C CYS A 559 47.47 6.24 24.89
N ASP A 560 47.76 5.24 24.05
CA ASP A 560 47.31 3.86 24.28
C ASP A 560 47.83 3.31 25.62
N MET A 561 49.11 3.53 25.91
CA MET A 561 49.71 3.12 27.19
C MET A 561 49.02 3.78 28.38
N ILE A 562 48.72 5.08 28.30
CA ILE A 562 48.03 5.80 29.37
C ILE A 562 46.62 5.22 29.59
N ILE A 563 45.88 4.95 28.52
CA ILE A 563 44.53 4.38 28.60
C ILE A 563 44.55 3.01 29.28
N ILE A 564 45.45 2.12 28.89
CA ILE A 564 45.59 0.79 29.50
C ILE A 564 45.98 0.89 30.99
N CYS A 565 46.92 1.77 31.33
CA CYS A 565 47.30 2.03 32.72
C CYS A 565 46.10 2.47 33.57
N LEU A 566 45.27 3.40 33.05
CA LEU A 566 44.09 3.90 33.76
C LEU A 566 42.99 2.85 33.89
N LEU A 567 42.70 2.09 32.82
CA LEU A 567 41.69 1.02 32.81
C LEU A 567 42.04 -0.14 33.74
N SER A 568 43.34 -0.42 33.95
CA SER A 568 43.81 -1.54 34.78
C SER A 568 43.46 -1.42 36.27
N LYS A 569 43.20 -0.21 36.76
CA LYS A 569 42.91 0.11 38.18
C LYS A 569 44.00 -0.29 39.17
N HIS A 570 45.20 -0.67 38.71
CA HIS A 570 46.36 -0.92 39.57
C HIS A 570 47.05 0.39 39.91
N LYS A 571 47.19 0.70 41.21
CA LYS A 571 47.72 1.98 41.69
C LYS A 571 49.08 2.34 41.09
N ILE A 572 50.02 1.39 41.04
CA ILE A 572 51.38 1.59 40.51
C ILE A 572 51.34 1.92 39.00
N LEU A 573 50.50 1.22 38.24
CA LEU A 573 50.36 1.45 36.81
C LEU A 573 49.61 2.76 36.52
N GLN A 574 48.63 3.14 37.33
CA GLN A 574 47.98 4.44 37.24
C GLN A 574 48.97 5.59 37.49
N GLU A 575 49.84 5.48 38.50
CA GLU A 575 50.93 6.46 38.73
C GLU A 575 51.88 6.54 37.53
N LYS A 576 52.23 5.41 36.91
CA LYS A 576 53.02 5.36 35.67
C LYS A 576 52.29 6.01 34.49
N GLY A 577 51.00 5.74 34.31
CA GLY A 577 50.17 6.34 33.28
C GLY A 577 50.04 7.86 33.44
N LEU A 578 49.89 8.35 34.68
CA LEU A 578 49.88 9.78 34.97
C LEU A 578 51.24 10.43 34.69
N ALA A 579 52.35 9.77 35.02
CA ALA A 579 53.68 10.26 34.68
C ALA A 579 53.89 10.37 33.16
N LEU A 580 53.40 9.40 32.39
CA LEU A 580 53.42 9.44 30.92
C LEU A 580 52.54 10.58 30.39
N PHE A 581 51.34 10.76 30.92
CA PHE A 581 50.45 11.86 30.54
C PHE A 581 51.09 13.23 30.79
N LYS A 582 51.77 13.40 31.93
CA LYS A 582 52.53 14.62 32.27
C LYS A 582 53.67 14.92 31.28
N SER A 583 54.23 13.88 30.69
CA SER A 583 55.34 13.99 29.73
C SER A 583 54.89 14.21 28.27
N LEU A 584 53.58 14.22 28.00
CA LEU A 584 53.07 14.42 26.64
C LEU A 584 53.34 15.86 26.14
N PRO A 585 53.79 16.02 24.88
CA PRO A 585 53.88 17.33 24.23
C PRO A 585 52.53 18.04 24.14
N GLU A 586 52.53 19.38 24.20
CA GLU A 586 51.31 20.21 24.01
C GLU A 586 50.62 19.98 22.67
N SER A 587 51.37 19.55 21.65
CA SER A 587 50.87 19.26 20.30
C SER A 587 50.26 17.87 20.14
N SER A 588 50.17 17.08 21.21
CA SER A 588 49.64 15.71 21.13
C SER A 588 48.12 15.73 21.06
N ASP A 589 47.55 14.89 20.20
CA ASP A 589 46.11 14.67 20.16
C ASP A 589 45.67 13.78 21.33
N ILE A 590 44.63 14.20 22.04
CA ILE A 590 44.09 13.49 23.20
C ILE A 590 42.84 12.72 22.75
N PRO A 591 42.85 11.38 22.79
CA PRO A 591 41.64 10.59 22.61
C PRO A 591 40.52 10.98 23.57
N VAL A 592 39.29 11.07 23.06
CA VAL A 592 38.06 11.44 23.77
C VAL A 592 37.84 10.67 25.08
N ILE A 593 38.28 9.41 25.15
CA ILE A 593 38.11 8.58 26.35
C ILE A 593 39.01 9.04 27.52
N LEU A 594 40.16 9.65 27.27
CA LEU A 594 41.12 10.04 28.31
C LEU A 594 40.58 11.08 29.28
N PRO A 595 39.94 12.18 28.82
CA PRO A 595 39.23 13.11 29.71
C PRO A 595 38.27 12.42 30.67
N ARG A 596 37.47 11.47 30.17
CA ARG A 596 36.54 10.71 31.00
C ARG A 596 37.26 9.90 32.07
N LEU A 597 38.24 9.09 31.68
CA LEU A 597 38.99 8.22 32.61
C LEU A 597 39.74 9.01 33.69
N LEU A 598 40.32 10.16 33.34
CA LEU A 598 41.06 11.00 34.28
C LEU A 598 40.16 11.74 35.28
N VAL A 599 38.99 12.19 34.84
CA VAL A 599 37.98 12.81 35.71
C VAL A 599 37.32 11.76 36.60
N GLU A 600 36.90 10.62 36.06
CA GLU A 600 36.32 9.53 36.87
C GLU A 600 37.32 8.95 37.87
N GLY A 601 38.61 8.93 37.51
CA GLY A 601 39.72 8.55 38.40
C GLY A 601 40.12 9.60 39.43
N ASN A 602 39.50 10.78 39.45
CA ASN A 602 39.82 11.90 40.34
C ASN A 602 41.29 12.37 40.25
N PHE A 603 41.85 12.37 39.04
CA PHE A 603 43.26 12.73 38.81
C PHE A 603 43.46 14.18 38.35
N ILE A 604 42.40 14.94 38.08
CA ILE A 604 42.48 16.27 37.46
C ILE A 604 43.36 17.27 38.24
N ALA A 605 43.30 17.24 39.57
CA ALA A 605 44.10 18.10 40.43
C ALA A 605 45.61 17.89 40.27
N SER A 606 46.02 16.68 39.87
CA SER A 606 47.43 16.34 39.62
C SER A 606 47.92 16.78 38.24
N LEU A 607 47.02 17.26 37.38
CA LEU A 607 47.26 17.59 35.97
C LEU A 607 47.38 19.09 35.70
N VAL A 608 47.05 19.95 36.67
CA VAL A 608 47.01 21.42 36.50
C VAL A 608 48.34 21.98 35.99
N ASP A 609 49.46 21.45 36.47
CA ASP A 609 50.80 21.90 36.11
C ASP A 609 51.35 21.25 34.82
N CYS A 610 50.52 20.50 34.07
CA CYS A 610 50.97 19.79 32.87
C CYS A 610 50.97 20.68 31.64
N PRO A 611 51.97 20.56 30.74
CA PRO A 611 51.98 21.28 29.47
C PRO A 611 50.71 21.02 28.64
N ILE A 612 50.25 19.77 28.59
CA ILE A 612 49.09 19.35 27.81
C ILE A 612 47.73 19.70 28.45
N TYR A 613 47.72 20.34 29.63
CA TYR A 613 46.49 20.59 30.41
C TYR A 613 45.46 21.45 29.68
N SER A 614 45.90 22.47 28.94
CA SER A 614 45.00 23.33 28.16
C SER A 614 44.23 22.54 27.09
N LYS A 615 44.94 21.66 26.37
CA LYS A 615 44.37 20.80 25.33
C LYS A 615 43.43 19.74 25.91
N PHE A 616 43.77 19.23 27.09
CA PHE A 616 42.90 18.33 27.85
C PHE A 616 41.57 19.01 28.19
N LEU A 617 41.59 20.25 28.69
CA LEU A 617 40.37 21.00 29.01
C LEU A 617 39.52 21.28 27.77
N GLU A 618 40.14 21.66 26.65
CA GLU A 618 39.43 21.83 25.37
C GLU A 618 38.68 20.55 24.97
N THR A 619 39.35 19.40 25.07
CA THR A 619 38.76 18.10 24.74
C THR A 619 37.63 17.77 25.70
N LEU A 620 37.81 17.97 27.01
CA LEU A 620 36.79 17.73 28.04
C LEU A 620 35.51 18.57 27.82
N ILE A 621 35.66 19.85 27.46
CA ILE A 621 34.54 20.77 27.23
C ILE A 621 33.71 20.37 26.01
N ASN A 622 34.36 19.83 24.97
CA ASN A 622 33.69 19.43 23.74
C ASN A 622 32.90 18.11 23.90
N GLU A 623 33.26 17.27 24.88
CA GLU A 623 32.71 15.92 25.02
C GLU A 623 31.45 15.84 25.90
N ASP A 624 31.53 16.27 27.17
CA ASP A 624 30.39 16.12 28.10
C ASP A 624 30.34 17.22 29.18
N GLN A 625 29.23 17.96 29.19
CA GLN A 625 28.94 18.99 30.19
C GLN A 625 28.85 18.43 31.62
N ARG A 626 28.43 17.16 31.78
CA ARG A 626 28.36 16.50 33.09
C ARG A 626 29.76 16.25 33.64
N LEU A 627 30.67 15.78 32.80
CA LEU A 627 32.07 15.56 33.18
C LEU A 627 32.76 16.89 33.54
N CYS A 628 32.46 17.99 32.83
CA CYS A 628 32.96 19.32 33.18
C CYS A 628 32.55 19.78 34.59
N LYS A 629 31.32 19.46 35.00
CA LYS A 629 30.85 19.77 36.36
C LYS A 629 31.60 18.95 37.41
N ILE A 630 31.75 17.65 37.20
CA ILE A 630 32.49 16.75 38.11
C ILE A 630 33.95 17.22 38.23
N ALA A 631 34.59 17.54 37.11
CA ALA A 631 35.94 18.07 37.05
C ALA A 631 36.08 19.40 37.83
N THR A 632 35.09 20.30 37.72
CA THR A 632 35.05 21.56 38.47
C THR A 632 34.98 21.30 39.97
N ASP A 633 34.10 20.41 40.41
CA ASP A 633 33.95 20.05 41.83
C ASP A 633 35.25 19.42 42.40
N GLN A 634 35.93 18.59 41.62
CA GLN A 634 37.23 17.99 42.00
C GLN A 634 38.33 19.04 42.15
N LEU A 635 38.40 20.04 41.25
CA LEU A 635 39.36 21.14 41.34
C LEU A 635 39.08 22.05 42.54
N ILE A 636 37.81 22.32 42.86
CA ILE A 636 37.42 23.04 44.08
C ILE A 636 37.89 22.29 45.32
N ALA A 637 37.59 21.00 45.40
CA ALA A 637 37.98 20.16 46.54
C ALA A 637 39.50 20.08 46.73
N ALA A 638 40.28 20.21 45.65
CA ALA A 638 41.74 20.23 45.67
C ALA A 638 42.35 21.64 45.87
N GLY A 639 41.53 22.70 45.97
CA GLY A 639 41.97 24.08 46.20
C GLY A 639 42.34 24.89 44.96
N TYR A 640 42.14 24.35 43.75
CA TYR A 640 42.41 25.02 42.47
C TYR A 640 41.22 25.87 41.99
N LEU A 641 40.88 26.92 42.75
CA LEU A 641 39.68 27.74 42.53
C LEU A 641 39.71 28.54 41.21
N ALA A 642 40.90 28.96 40.75
CA ALA A 642 41.02 29.75 39.52
C ALA A 642 40.79 28.89 38.27
N GLU A 643 41.34 27.68 38.26
CA GLU A 643 41.21 26.69 37.21
C GLU A 643 39.79 26.13 37.16
N ALA A 644 39.22 25.81 38.33
CA ALA A 644 37.81 25.40 38.46
C ALA A 644 36.87 26.49 37.90
N GLY A 645 37.10 27.75 38.26
CA GLY A 645 36.26 28.86 37.80
C GLY A 645 36.39 29.12 36.31
N THR A 646 37.58 28.90 35.76
CA THR A 646 37.85 29.02 34.32
C THR A 646 37.13 27.92 33.54
N LEU A 647 37.23 26.66 33.98
CA LEU A 647 36.50 25.54 33.38
C LEU A 647 34.98 25.76 33.44
N TYR A 648 34.47 26.18 34.59
CA TYR A 648 33.05 26.48 34.80
C TYR A 648 32.51 27.52 33.82
N LEU A 649 33.24 28.63 33.68
CA LEU A 649 32.90 29.72 32.77
C LEU A 649 32.97 29.30 31.29
N GLN A 650 33.94 28.44 30.95
CA GLN A 650 34.12 27.94 29.59
C GLN A 650 33.00 27.00 29.16
N HIS A 651 32.62 26.02 30.00
CA HIS A 651 31.55 25.08 29.66
C HIS A 651 30.14 25.69 29.80
N SER A 652 29.99 26.79 30.56
CA SER A 652 28.73 27.53 30.69
C SER A 652 28.50 28.56 29.56
N PHE A 653 29.26 28.46 28.47
CA PHE A 653 29.19 29.34 27.29
C PHE A 653 29.34 30.85 27.56
N VAL A 654 29.99 31.23 28.66
CA VAL A 654 30.23 32.65 28.94
C VAL A 654 31.23 33.20 27.90
N PRO A 655 30.98 34.36 27.24
CA PRO A 655 31.88 34.91 26.23
C PRO A 655 33.31 35.13 26.75
N ALA A 656 34.32 34.89 25.91
CA ALA A 656 35.74 35.00 26.29
C ALA A 656 36.12 36.38 26.86
N SER A 657 35.47 37.45 26.40
CA SER A 657 35.64 38.82 26.92
C SER A 657 35.24 39.01 28.38
N LEU A 658 34.44 38.09 28.94
CA LEU A 658 33.95 38.12 30.32
C LEU A 658 34.65 37.07 31.22
N ARG A 659 35.50 36.20 30.65
CA ARG A 659 36.26 35.16 31.36
C ARG A 659 37.54 35.73 31.98
N THR A 660 37.40 36.68 32.90
CA THR A 660 38.58 37.23 33.63
C THR A 660 38.91 36.37 34.84
N PHE A 661 40.18 36.39 35.26
CA PHE A 661 40.66 35.70 36.48
C PHE A 661 39.84 36.08 37.72
N SER A 662 39.50 37.37 37.87
CA SER A 662 38.62 37.84 38.94
C SER A 662 37.19 37.32 38.81
N THR A 663 36.67 37.11 37.60
CA THR A 663 35.34 36.53 37.40
C THR A 663 35.32 35.04 37.77
N ALA A 664 36.37 34.29 37.41
CA ALA A 664 36.50 32.86 37.69
C ALA A 664 36.47 32.55 39.20
N ILE A 665 37.26 33.29 39.99
CA ILE A 665 37.32 33.10 41.45
C ILE A 665 36.02 33.55 42.13
N ASN A 666 35.45 34.68 41.73
CA ASN A 666 34.25 35.25 42.38
C ASN A 666 32.96 34.45 42.13
N ILE A 667 32.87 33.72 41.02
CA ILE A 667 31.69 32.90 40.69
C ILE A 667 31.60 31.69 41.61
N LEU A 668 32.73 31.03 41.90
CA LEU A 668 32.76 29.87 42.77
C LEU A 668 32.71 30.23 44.26
N SER A 669 33.28 31.38 44.66
CA SER A 669 33.19 31.87 46.04
C SER A 669 31.78 32.34 46.45
N ARG A 670 30.86 32.50 45.48
CA ARG A 670 29.45 32.85 45.73
C ARG A 670 28.53 31.64 45.82
N SER A 671 28.95 30.47 45.34
CA SER A 671 28.18 29.21 45.43
C SER A 671 28.40 28.42 46.73
N GLU A 672 29.35 28.83 47.58
CA GLU A 672 29.53 28.29 48.95
C GLU A 672 28.68 28.99 50.02
N LYS A 673 27.73 29.84 49.61
CA LYS A 673 26.62 30.34 50.44
C LYS A 673 25.30 29.83 49.88
#